data_AF-A0A9D1MRN3-F1
#
_entry.id   AF-A0A9D1MRN3-F1
#
_cell.length_a   1.000
_cell.length_b   1.000
_cell.length_c   1.000
_cell.angle_alpha   90.00
_cell.angle_beta   90.00
_cell.angle_gamma   90.00
#
_symmetry.space_group_name_H-M   'P 1'
#
loop_
_entity.id
_entity.type
_entity.pdbx_description
1 polymer ?
#
loop_
_entity_poly.entity_id
_entity_poly.type
_entity_poly.pdbx_seq_one_letter_code
_entity_poly.pdbx_strand_id
1 'polypeptide(L)'
;MAVKMDDFVLQYYMQYRFNHMPPEVRAQFDVYVKSDDFRGNMKTWKKKLMHQGTNGRWTENAMPDPLNSASEFFMEDGEWKKFFVAFQNAFRNMSADREKLEKNSPDAVKFLDEYFGNSPSQIFTNSIANPTAEDFINNDFKNFLTKYKTRLEVQFQNWGILDKDFTYSQLLSGISSKKYNSSPSFQKKIKKIAQYIDAYSTSEEFRSVLRLGPGDTIPDVSPIINGFDDERVDPSKMVLFKGDASRRGDYVDLLNTLVKNKKIYDVFKQYDDGKVSGKVEEANSKLDYENKESKDYVPPKRSEELTFYQKLKGDVSDTIEDYLDKYLKASGDRLYFSESAKLIVKAIGKSYKPTEGLDKILEKKSDIKNNLMYKSPRATDHFDWFVKTMEELKTSMPKTFAGALKNGRQLKAIVEELIMKAVRENKIDEAKTAMEILSVVKYGYTNSKIMEAFNKSDLTIFSDKDLSWNKNEIKIVTTAFDYTIKKGLQVVGYTLTGIGNMIRLSGSKFNGKADRLKNLRNQWTSNNDAERTAAEQQRRVEDPLDQSVITAQRSVLSGLNTAGFNESTMPRRKRQMQAAQNSARVAHDDYIQAKENFERADDIVNARRQISSVLGQRNALKQKIADLEAKFNDPATYAGLTTEAASALAQDILARKREAEAEKEQKYEEARELTANLRGLYSRDQIRDAVRDRPALLSAMQNAESRYNTRQSYSDYMEQKINEYENATGLVAEATERINKRNEEIRTWDDKHKDSYKELVAFWDMLETGRNLHLGKFYSWSLGSAKKKQNAFNAVKIAQFNQYAANYSLAA
;
A
#
# COMPACT_ATOMS: atom_id res chain seq x y z
N MET A 1 52.49 17.97 22.08
CA MET A 1 51.17 18.53 21.73
C MET A 1 50.16 17.82 22.60
N ALA A 2 49.31 18.55 23.32
CA ALA A 2 48.25 17.92 24.12
C ALA A 2 47.17 17.33 23.22
N VAL A 3 46.66 16.17 23.61
CA VAL A 3 45.59 15.45 22.92
C VAL A 3 44.23 15.98 23.34
N LYS A 4 43.28 16.02 22.40
CA LYS A 4 41.88 16.36 22.68
C LYS A 4 41.17 15.21 23.39
N MET A 5 40.21 15.52 24.25
CA MET A 5 39.41 14.54 24.99
C MET A 5 38.81 13.46 24.08
N ASP A 6 38.23 13.88 22.95
CA ASP A 6 37.65 12.98 21.94
C ASP A 6 38.64 11.96 21.38
N ASP A 7 39.87 12.40 21.08
CA ASP A 7 40.92 11.56 20.51
C ASP A 7 41.48 10.60 21.57
N PHE A 8 41.63 11.07 22.81
CA PHE A 8 42.02 10.24 23.95
C PHE A 8 41.01 9.13 24.21
N VAL A 9 39.72 9.46 24.35
CA VAL A 9 38.67 8.49 24.69
C VAL A 9 38.52 7.44 23.58
N LEU A 10 38.54 7.87 22.31
CA LEU A 10 38.54 6.95 21.18
C LEU A 10 39.74 5.99 21.23
N GLN A 11 40.94 6.53 21.41
CA GLN A 11 42.15 5.72 21.47
C GLN A 11 42.15 4.78 22.69
N TYR A 12 41.65 5.22 23.84
CA TYR A 12 41.51 4.40 25.04
C TYR A 12 40.65 3.17 24.74
N TYR A 13 39.48 3.37 24.13
CA TYR A 13 38.60 2.25 23.78
C TYR A 13 39.14 1.36 22.67
N MET A 14 39.84 1.94 21.69
CA MET A 14 40.54 1.16 20.69
C MET A 14 41.63 0.27 21.31
N GLN A 15 42.49 0.83 22.16
CA GLN A 15 43.55 0.08 22.83
C GLN A 15 42.97 -0.97 23.78
N TYR A 16 41.93 -0.63 24.54
CA TYR A 16 41.25 -1.57 25.43
C TYR A 16 40.74 -2.78 24.65
N ARG A 17 39.98 -2.55 23.57
CA ARG A 17 39.39 -3.63 22.77
C ARG A 17 40.47 -4.47 22.08
N PHE A 18 41.53 -3.84 21.59
CA PHE A 18 42.66 -4.54 20.97
C PHE A 18 43.45 -5.41 21.98
N ASN A 19 43.69 -4.91 23.19
CA ASN A 19 44.40 -5.65 24.24
C ASN A 19 43.57 -6.80 24.82
N HIS A 20 42.24 -6.70 24.76
CA HIS A 20 41.30 -7.72 25.24
C HIS A 20 40.63 -8.49 24.09
N MET A 21 41.31 -8.58 22.95
CA MET A 21 40.88 -9.42 21.84
C MET A 21 40.69 -10.86 22.32
N PRO A 22 39.61 -11.57 21.92
CA PRO A 22 39.39 -12.95 22.35
C PRO A 22 40.59 -13.84 22.00
N PRO A 23 40.94 -14.83 22.84
CA PRO A 23 42.13 -15.66 22.63
C PRO A 23 42.24 -16.28 21.23
N GLU A 24 41.11 -16.68 20.65
CA GLU A 24 41.03 -17.30 19.32
C GLU A 24 41.33 -16.31 18.20
N VAL A 25 40.85 -15.08 18.32
CA VAL A 25 41.14 -14.01 17.35
C VAL A 25 42.56 -13.49 17.54
N ARG A 26 43.02 -13.41 18.80
CA ARG A 26 44.38 -13.00 19.12
C ARG A 26 45.41 -13.98 18.55
N ALA A 27 45.18 -15.27 18.70
CA ALA A 27 46.03 -16.30 18.11
C ALA A 27 46.14 -16.15 16.57
N GLN A 28 45.05 -15.79 15.89
CA GLN A 28 45.04 -15.55 14.44
C GLN A 28 45.81 -14.27 14.09
N PHE A 29 45.56 -13.18 14.82
CA PHE A 29 46.27 -11.92 14.65
C PHE A 29 47.79 -12.08 14.83
N ASP A 30 48.22 -12.84 15.85
CA ASP A 30 49.62 -13.10 16.14
C ASP A 30 50.36 -13.81 14.97
N VAL A 31 49.65 -14.55 14.11
CA VAL A 31 50.26 -15.15 12.91
C VAL A 31 50.63 -14.08 11.87
N TYR A 32 49.85 -12.99 11.77
CA TYR A 32 50.17 -11.84 10.92
C TYR A 32 51.30 -11.02 11.51
N VAL A 33 51.31 -10.86 12.84
CA VAL A 33 52.38 -10.17 13.58
C VAL A 33 53.72 -10.88 13.37
N LYS A 34 53.78 -12.21 13.48
CA LYS A 34 55.01 -13.00 13.30
C LYS A 34 55.61 -12.89 11.89
N SER A 35 54.80 -12.61 10.88
CA SER A 35 55.25 -12.51 9.48
C SER A 35 55.33 -11.09 8.93
N ASP A 36 54.98 -10.10 9.74
CA ASP A 36 54.84 -8.70 9.32
C ASP A 36 53.93 -8.49 8.09
N ASP A 37 52.82 -9.25 7.97
CA ASP A 37 51.91 -9.22 6.81
C ASP A 37 50.59 -8.51 7.16
N PHE A 38 50.68 -7.27 7.64
CA PHE A 38 49.48 -6.51 8.03
C PHE A 38 48.70 -6.01 6.81
N ARG A 39 47.38 -6.22 6.81
CA ARG A 39 46.47 -5.86 5.70
C ARG A 39 45.34 -4.95 6.15
N GLY A 40 44.79 -4.16 5.21
CA GLY A 40 43.67 -3.26 5.46
C GLY A 40 43.90 -2.38 6.70
N ASN A 41 42.92 -2.35 7.59
CA ASN A 41 42.99 -1.54 8.81
C ASN A 41 43.97 -2.09 9.86
N MET A 42 44.45 -3.34 9.75
CA MET A 42 45.52 -3.84 10.63
C MET A 42 46.84 -3.08 10.44
N LYS A 43 47.07 -2.46 9.27
CA LYS A 43 48.21 -1.55 9.08
C LYS A 43 48.07 -0.31 9.98
N THR A 44 46.85 0.18 10.13
CA THR A 44 46.53 1.29 11.05
C THR A 44 46.68 0.83 12.50
N TRP A 45 46.27 -0.39 12.84
CA TRP A 45 46.45 -0.94 14.19
C TRP A 45 47.91 -1.13 14.54
N LYS A 46 48.72 -1.69 13.64
CA LYS A 46 50.18 -1.79 13.80
C LYS A 46 50.80 -0.43 14.12
N LYS A 47 50.37 0.62 13.41
CA LYS A 47 50.89 1.98 13.59
C LYS A 47 50.42 2.63 14.90
N LYS A 48 49.18 2.39 15.33
CA LYS A 48 48.53 3.15 16.42
C LYS A 48 48.37 2.40 17.74
N LEU A 49 48.38 1.06 17.71
CA LEU A 49 48.04 0.19 18.84
C LEU A 49 49.18 -0.75 19.23
N MET A 50 50.29 -0.72 18.47
CA MET A 50 51.48 -1.53 18.69
C MET A 50 52.75 -0.70 18.52
N HIS A 51 53.84 -1.18 19.13
CA HIS A 51 55.19 -0.66 18.96
C HIS A 51 56.17 -1.82 18.76
N GLN A 52 57.36 -1.52 18.26
CA GLN A 52 58.41 -2.51 18.11
C GLN A 52 59.32 -2.48 19.35
N GLY A 53 59.40 -3.59 20.08
CA GLY A 53 60.30 -3.74 21.21
C GLY A 53 61.77 -3.78 20.79
N THR A 54 62.69 -3.70 21.76
CA THR A 54 64.14 -3.72 21.54
C THR A 54 64.67 -5.00 20.87
N ASN A 55 63.89 -6.09 20.92
CA ASN A 55 64.16 -7.36 20.24
C ASN A 55 63.61 -7.42 18.81
N GLY A 56 63.11 -6.30 18.27
CA GLY A 56 62.54 -6.21 16.93
C GLY A 56 61.13 -6.80 16.79
N ARG A 57 60.49 -7.28 17.86
CA ARG A 57 59.13 -7.83 17.81
C ARG A 57 58.08 -6.75 18.05
N TRP A 58 56.95 -6.85 17.35
CA TRP A 58 55.80 -6.00 17.57
C TRP A 58 55.02 -6.46 18.81
N THR A 59 54.79 -5.55 19.74
CA THR A 59 54.04 -5.73 20.99
C THR A 59 52.96 -4.67 21.09
N GLU A 60 51.83 -5.01 21.71
CA GLU A 60 50.75 -4.03 21.96
C GLU A 60 51.22 -2.87 22.83
N ASN A 61 50.64 -1.69 22.58
CA ASN A 61 50.85 -0.52 23.41
C ASN A 61 50.16 -0.69 24.78
N ALA A 62 50.75 -0.05 25.80
CA ALA A 62 50.06 0.14 27.06
C ALA A 62 48.78 0.98 26.87
N MET A 63 47.88 0.93 27.85
CA MET A 63 46.71 1.81 27.87
C MET A 63 47.17 3.29 27.80
N PRO A 64 46.51 4.14 26.99
CA PRO A 64 46.85 5.57 26.92
C PRO A 64 46.84 6.21 28.30
N ASP A 65 47.94 6.89 28.64
CA ASP A 65 48.08 7.64 29.89
C ASP A 65 47.93 9.15 29.60
N PRO A 66 46.83 9.78 30.06
CA PRO A 66 46.58 11.20 29.86
C PRO A 66 47.21 12.12 30.92
N LEU A 67 47.81 11.57 31.98
CA LEU A 67 48.42 12.35 33.07
C LEU A 67 49.90 12.64 32.83
N ASN A 68 50.60 11.72 32.16
CA ASN A 68 52.02 11.84 31.91
C ASN A 68 52.29 12.86 30.80
N SER A 69 52.95 13.97 31.11
CA SER A 69 53.28 15.04 30.15
C SER A 69 54.25 14.61 29.05
N ALA A 70 54.98 13.50 29.24
CA ALA A 70 55.82 12.88 28.21
C ALA A 70 55.05 11.90 27.30
N SER A 71 53.79 11.58 27.62
CA SER A 71 52.92 10.72 26.82
C SER A 71 52.38 11.48 25.61
N GLU A 72 52.25 10.80 24.46
CA GLU A 72 51.57 11.35 23.29
C GLU A 72 50.06 11.59 23.52
N PHE A 73 49.51 11.03 24.60
CA PHE A 73 48.12 11.15 25.00
C PHE A 73 47.87 12.13 26.14
N PHE A 74 48.88 12.91 26.54
CA PHE A 74 48.74 13.92 27.58
C PHE A 74 47.57 14.87 27.29
N MET A 75 46.67 15.03 28.27
CA MET A 75 45.54 15.95 28.18
C MET A 75 45.81 17.19 29.03
N GLU A 76 45.63 18.37 28.45
CA GLU A 76 45.66 19.64 29.18
C GLU A 76 44.41 19.83 30.07
N ASP A 77 44.51 20.71 31.06
CA ASP A 77 43.44 20.93 32.04
C ASP A 77 42.08 21.30 31.43
N GLY A 78 42.08 22.03 30.32
CA GLY A 78 40.86 22.36 29.58
C GLY A 78 40.16 21.12 29.00
N GLU A 79 40.92 20.14 28.51
CA GLU A 79 40.38 18.89 27.98
C GLU A 79 39.93 17.95 29.10
N TRP A 80 40.65 17.94 30.23
CA TRP A 80 40.21 17.27 31.45
C TRP A 80 38.88 17.82 31.96
N LYS A 81 38.70 19.15 31.97
CA LYS A 81 37.43 19.79 32.32
C LYS A 81 36.29 19.30 31.42
N LYS A 82 36.52 19.27 30.10
CA LYS A 82 35.52 18.75 29.15
C LYS A 82 35.17 17.29 29.43
N PHE A 83 36.17 16.46 29.74
CA PHE A 83 35.97 15.05 30.04
C PHE A 83 35.14 14.84 31.31
N PHE A 84 35.46 15.58 32.37
CA PHE A 84 34.71 15.57 33.62
C PHE A 84 33.26 16.01 33.41
N VAL A 85 33.06 17.13 32.72
CA VAL A 85 31.72 17.68 32.44
C VAL A 85 30.88 16.73 31.59
N ALA A 86 31.49 15.97 30.67
CA ALA A 86 30.78 14.96 29.88
C ALA A 86 30.14 13.90 30.78
N PHE A 87 30.90 13.30 31.70
CA PHE A 87 30.36 12.34 32.66
C PHE A 87 29.37 13.00 33.64
N GLN A 88 29.71 14.17 34.16
CA GLN A 88 28.86 14.90 35.11
C GLN A 88 27.47 15.16 34.53
N ASN A 89 27.38 15.61 33.28
CA ASN A 89 26.10 15.86 32.62
C ASN A 89 25.34 14.56 32.33
N ALA A 90 26.03 13.50 31.90
CA ALA A 90 25.41 12.19 31.74
C ALA A 90 24.79 11.68 33.04
N PHE A 91 25.51 11.76 34.16
CA PHE A 91 25.01 11.34 35.47
C PHE A 91 23.88 12.24 36.00
N ARG A 92 23.92 13.56 35.74
CA ARG A 92 22.80 14.47 36.05
C ARG A 92 21.54 14.08 35.30
N ASN A 93 21.67 13.78 34.00
CA ASN A 93 20.56 13.36 33.15
C ASN A 93 20.01 11.99 33.58
N MET A 94 20.87 11.02 33.89
CA MET A 94 20.46 9.73 34.46
C MET A 94 19.73 9.90 35.80
N SER A 95 20.24 10.76 36.67
CA SER A 95 19.63 11.03 37.98
C SER A 95 18.28 11.74 37.85
N ALA A 96 18.09 12.59 36.83
CA ALA A 96 16.80 13.22 36.56
C ALA A 96 15.72 12.20 36.18
N ASP A 97 16.11 11.08 35.57
CA ASP A 97 15.22 9.99 35.15
C ASP A 97 15.33 8.76 36.08
N ARG A 98 15.86 8.94 37.31
CA ARG A 98 16.16 7.86 38.28
C ARG A 98 14.98 6.90 38.52
N GLU A 99 13.78 7.41 38.77
CA GLU A 99 12.61 6.58 39.08
C GLU A 99 12.26 5.60 37.94
N LYS A 100 12.51 6.01 36.70
CA LYS A 100 12.36 5.16 35.52
C LYS A 100 13.49 4.12 35.44
N LEU A 101 14.71 4.49 35.82
CA LEU A 101 15.86 3.60 35.81
C LEU A 101 15.81 2.55 36.93
N GLU A 102 15.29 2.87 38.11
CA GLU A 102 15.17 1.93 39.24
C GLU A 102 14.32 0.70 38.87
N LYS A 103 13.27 0.89 38.07
CA LYS A 103 12.39 -0.20 37.62
C LYS A 103 13.00 -1.03 36.50
N ASN A 104 13.75 -0.40 35.60
CA ASN A 104 14.16 -1.00 34.33
C ASN A 104 15.63 -1.44 34.30
N SER A 105 16.49 -0.86 35.13
CA SER A 105 17.95 -1.01 35.06
C SER A 105 18.63 -0.73 36.42
N PRO A 106 18.40 -1.56 37.45
CA PRO A 106 18.95 -1.35 38.80
C PRO A 106 20.48 -1.30 38.84
N ASP A 107 21.17 -2.02 37.95
CA ASP A 107 22.64 -1.97 37.86
C ASP A 107 23.16 -0.60 37.38
N ALA A 108 22.42 0.09 36.50
CA ALA A 108 22.75 1.44 36.07
C ALA A 108 22.50 2.47 37.19
N VAL A 109 21.52 2.23 38.06
CA VAL A 109 21.28 3.05 39.25
C VAL A 109 22.41 2.87 40.27
N LYS A 110 22.88 1.64 40.49
CA LYS A 110 24.07 1.40 41.35
C LYS A 110 25.30 2.13 40.81
N PHE A 111 25.53 2.06 39.51
CA PHE A 111 26.62 2.79 38.85
C PHE A 111 26.47 4.30 39.00
N LEU A 112 25.26 4.84 38.86
CA LEU A 112 24.97 6.25 39.15
C LEU A 112 25.30 6.60 40.60
N ASP A 113 24.84 5.80 41.57
CA ASP A 113 24.99 6.07 43.01
C ASP A 113 26.44 5.99 43.50
N GLU A 114 27.29 5.22 42.82
CA GLU A 114 28.70 5.13 43.14
C GLU A 114 29.43 6.45 42.89
N TYR A 115 29.08 7.16 41.81
CA TYR A 115 29.83 8.33 41.34
C TYR A 115 29.07 9.66 41.48
N PHE A 116 27.75 9.65 41.61
CA PHE A 116 26.91 10.86 41.60
C PHE A 116 26.13 11.07 42.90
N GLY A 117 26.31 12.25 43.51
CA GLY A 117 25.55 12.68 44.68
C GLY A 117 26.36 13.64 45.57
N ASN A 118 25.97 13.76 46.83
CA ASN A 118 26.53 14.74 47.77
C ASN A 118 27.57 14.16 48.74
N SER A 119 27.88 12.86 48.64
CA SER A 119 28.90 12.22 49.48
C SER A 119 30.30 12.74 49.14
N PRO A 120 31.23 12.87 50.12
CA PRO A 120 32.63 13.16 49.85
C PRO A 120 33.29 12.19 48.85
N SER A 121 32.84 10.92 48.81
CA SER A 121 33.34 9.90 47.90
C SER A 121 32.78 9.98 46.47
N GLN A 122 31.66 10.66 46.26
CA GLN A 122 31.01 10.79 44.94
C GLN A 122 31.66 11.92 44.15
N ILE A 123 32.04 11.66 42.91
CA ILE A 123 32.84 12.58 42.09
C ILE A 123 31.96 13.70 41.52
N PHE A 124 30.79 13.32 41.02
CA PHE A 124 29.91 14.18 40.27
C PHE A 124 28.75 14.66 41.14
N THR A 125 28.37 15.92 40.95
CA THR A 125 27.34 16.57 41.74
C THR A 125 26.30 17.22 40.84
N ASN A 126 25.12 17.49 41.41
CA ASN A 126 24.10 18.26 40.74
C ASN A 126 24.59 19.68 40.41
N SER A 127 23.99 20.33 39.41
CA SER A 127 24.27 21.75 39.15
C SER A 127 23.68 22.60 40.28
N ILE A 128 24.39 23.67 40.64
CA ILE A 128 23.96 24.62 41.66
C ILE A 128 23.65 25.94 40.97
N ALA A 129 22.58 26.61 41.39
CA ALA A 129 22.26 27.96 40.96
C ALA A 129 23.39 28.92 41.34
N ASN A 130 23.85 29.74 40.39
CA ASN A 130 24.75 30.84 40.69
C ASN A 130 24.01 31.91 41.53
N PRO A 131 24.72 32.87 42.16
CA PRO A 131 24.08 33.86 43.04
C PRO A 131 22.92 34.62 42.38
N THR A 132 23.03 34.96 41.09
CA THR A 132 22.00 35.65 40.32
C THR A 132 20.74 34.79 40.13
N ALA A 133 20.90 33.53 39.75
CA ALA A 133 19.79 32.60 39.60
C ALA A 133 19.15 32.25 40.93
N GLU A 134 19.96 32.06 41.97
CA GLU A 134 19.51 31.77 43.33
C GLU A 134 18.64 32.91 43.88
N ASP A 135 19.06 34.16 43.70
CA ASP A 135 18.30 35.33 44.13
C ASP A 135 16.98 35.45 43.33
N PHE A 136 17.05 35.34 42.01
CA PHE A 136 15.87 35.41 41.14
C PHE A 136 14.85 34.29 41.43
N ILE A 137 15.31 33.04 41.59
CA ILE A 137 14.44 31.88 41.88
C ILE A 137 13.71 32.07 43.21
N ASN A 138 14.40 32.57 44.24
CA ASN A 138 13.84 32.72 45.58
C ASN A 138 12.97 33.97 45.74
N ASN A 139 13.17 34.99 44.89
CA ASN A 139 12.43 36.24 44.91
C ASN A 139 11.45 36.33 43.73
N ASP A 140 11.83 37.00 42.64
CA ASP A 140 10.94 37.40 41.55
C ASP A 140 10.17 36.23 40.94
N PHE A 141 10.85 35.10 40.70
CA PHE A 141 10.21 33.91 40.15
C PHE A 141 9.20 33.30 41.13
N LYS A 142 9.59 33.11 42.39
CA LYS A 142 8.69 32.58 43.43
C LYS A 142 7.50 33.50 43.68
N ASN A 143 7.72 34.81 43.70
CA ASN A 143 6.68 35.81 43.86
C ASN A 143 5.69 35.77 42.69
N PHE A 144 6.19 35.67 41.45
CA PHE A 144 5.37 35.50 40.26
C PHE A 144 4.52 34.21 40.34
N LEU A 145 5.12 33.07 40.66
CA LEU A 145 4.42 31.81 40.83
C LEU A 145 3.37 31.85 41.95
N THR A 146 3.62 32.61 43.02
CA THR A 146 2.69 32.74 44.14
C THR A 146 1.53 33.67 43.79
N LYS A 147 1.82 34.82 43.17
CA LYS A 147 0.83 35.84 42.77
C LYS A 147 -0.21 35.31 41.78
N TYR A 148 0.22 34.50 40.81
CA TYR A 148 -0.67 33.95 39.78
C TYR A 148 -0.97 32.45 39.94
N LYS A 149 -0.81 31.91 41.16
CA LYS A 149 -0.92 30.47 41.47
C LYS A 149 -2.04 29.75 40.74
N THR A 150 -3.30 30.16 40.92
CA THR A 150 -4.47 29.46 40.35
C THR A 150 -4.45 29.41 38.82
N ARG A 151 -3.91 30.44 38.17
CA ARG A 151 -3.87 30.54 36.70
C ARG A 151 -2.69 29.75 36.13
N LEU A 152 -1.52 29.89 36.74
CA LEU A 152 -0.32 29.17 36.35
C LEU A 152 -0.44 27.67 36.61
N GLU A 153 -1.15 27.25 37.66
CA GLU A 153 -1.41 25.83 37.94
C GLU A 153 -2.18 25.16 36.80
N VAL A 154 -3.28 25.77 36.33
CA VAL A 154 -4.04 25.29 35.18
C VAL A 154 -3.16 25.31 33.92
N GLN A 155 -2.40 26.38 33.71
CA GLN A 155 -1.59 26.50 32.50
C GLN A 155 -0.45 25.48 32.45
N PHE A 156 0.22 25.20 33.57
CA PHE A 156 1.28 24.19 33.63
C PHE A 156 0.73 22.77 33.54
N GLN A 157 -0.51 22.51 33.97
CA GLN A 157 -1.22 21.26 33.69
C GLN A 157 -1.52 21.12 32.18
N ASN A 158 -2.01 22.18 31.54
CA ASN A 158 -2.26 22.19 30.09
C ASN A 158 -0.98 21.94 29.28
N TRP A 159 0.16 22.48 29.74
CA TRP A 159 1.47 22.22 29.14
C TRP A 159 2.06 20.85 29.47
N GLY A 160 1.39 20.03 30.28
CA GLY A 160 1.87 18.72 30.70
C GLY A 160 3.15 18.79 31.54
N ILE A 161 3.38 19.89 32.25
CA ILE A 161 4.50 20.07 33.17
C ILE A 161 4.14 19.62 34.58
N LEU A 162 2.87 19.81 34.97
CA LEU A 162 2.29 19.30 36.20
C LEU A 162 1.40 18.10 35.91
N ASP A 163 1.46 17.11 36.79
CA ASP A 163 0.70 15.87 36.71
C ASP A 163 0.41 15.34 38.13
N LYS A 164 -0.04 14.08 38.23
CA LYS A 164 -0.34 13.43 39.51
C LYS A 164 0.90 13.23 40.38
N ASP A 165 2.08 13.12 39.78
CA ASP A 165 3.34 12.83 40.45
C ASP A 165 4.12 14.12 40.76
N PHE A 166 3.75 15.24 40.14
CA PHE A 166 4.32 16.56 40.39
C PHE A 166 3.28 17.69 40.34
N THR A 167 2.86 18.12 41.52
CA THR A 167 1.85 19.14 41.76
C THR A 167 2.43 20.55 41.91
N TYR A 168 1.58 21.58 41.76
CA TYR A 168 1.99 22.98 41.96
C TYR A 168 2.50 23.25 43.39
N SER A 169 1.94 22.56 44.38
CA SER A 169 2.41 22.63 45.77
C SER A 169 3.82 22.07 45.92
N GLN A 170 4.13 20.97 45.23
CA GLN A 170 5.50 20.41 45.20
C GLN A 170 6.48 21.32 44.46
N LEU A 171 6.04 22.07 43.45
CA LEU A 171 6.85 23.11 42.80
C LEU A 171 7.21 24.24 43.78
N LEU A 172 6.22 24.86 44.45
CA LEU A 172 6.48 25.97 45.38
C LEU A 172 7.30 25.55 46.61
N SER A 173 7.00 24.37 47.16
CA SER A 173 7.76 23.83 48.30
C SER A 173 9.18 23.43 47.90
N GLY A 174 9.37 22.86 46.70
CA GLY A 174 10.69 22.55 46.17
C GLY A 174 11.55 23.79 45.90
N ILE A 175 10.96 24.89 45.41
CA ILE A 175 11.67 26.18 45.31
C ILE A 175 12.06 26.68 46.71
N SER A 176 11.12 26.68 47.66
CA SER A 176 11.36 27.19 49.02
C SER A 176 12.44 26.41 49.78
N SER A 177 12.53 25.09 49.53
CA SER A 177 13.53 24.18 50.12
C SER A 177 14.84 24.11 49.31
N LYS A 178 14.98 24.91 48.25
CA LYS A 178 16.12 24.90 47.34
C LYS A 178 16.39 23.52 46.73
N LYS A 179 15.34 22.72 46.53
CA LYS A 179 15.41 21.37 45.95
C LYS A 179 16.04 21.36 44.55
N TYR A 180 16.03 22.50 43.84
CA TYR A 180 16.71 22.65 42.55
C TYR A 180 18.25 22.57 42.61
N ASN A 181 18.86 22.76 43.78
CA ASN A 181 20.30 22.57 43.96
C ASN A 181 20.65 21.12 44.34
N SER A 182 19.71 20.34 44.88
CA SER A 182 19.95 18.98 45.37
C SER A 182 19.29 17.87 44.54
N SER A 183 18.34 18.20 43.65
CA SER A 183 17.57 17.24 42.85
C SER A 183 17.62 17.61 41.37
N PRO A 184 18.34 16.82 40.54
CA PRO A 184 18.39 17.03 39.10
C PRO A 184 17.02 16.96 38.42
N SER A 185 16.13 16.07 38.88
CA SER A 185 14.76 15.96 38.35
C SER A 185 13.93 17.21 38.62
N PHE A 186 14.05 17.78 39.81
CA PHE A 186 13.39 19.05 40.16
C PHE A 186 14.00 20.23 39.38
N GLN A 187 15.33 20.27 39.26
CA GLN A 187 16.04 21.28 38.48
C GLN A 187 15.62 21.28 37.00
N LYS A 188 15.53 20.10 36.38
CA LYS A 188 15.03 19.92 35.00
C LYS A 188 13.60 20.45 34.86
N LYS A 189 12.74 20.20 35.86
CA LYS A 189 11.36 20.70 35.88
C LYS A 189 11.30 22.24 35.97
N ILE A 190 12.08 22.89 36.83
CA ILE A 190 12.07 24.36 36.91
C ILE A 190 12.67 25.02 35.66
N LYS A 191 13.72 24.43 35.06
CA LYS A 191 14.29 24.91 33.78
C LYS A 191 13.24 24.80 32.68
N LYS A 192 12.50 23.68 32.61
CA LYS A 192 11.39 23.50 31.66
C LYS A 192 10.29 24.53 31.87
N ILE A 193 9.90 24.79 33.12
CA ILE A 193 8.89 25.84 33.42
C ILE A 193 9.37 27.21 32.94
N ALA A 194 10.63 27.57 33.23
CA ALA A 194 11.22 28.82 32.75
C ALA A 194 11.21 28.90 31.22
N GLN A 195 11.64 27.84 30.51
CA GLN A 195 11.62 27.80 29.05
C GLN A 195 10.21 27.99 28.45
N TYR A 196 9.19 27.39 29.06
CA TYR A 196 7.81 27.59 28.61
C TYR A 196 7.32 29.01 28.90
N ILE A 197 7.62 29.57 30.07
CA ILE A 197 7.28 30.96 30.39
C ILE A 197 7.96 31.92 29.41
N ASP A 198 9.23 31.71 29.09
CA ASP A 198 9.98 32.51 28.12
C ASP A 198 9.36 32.44 26.73
N ALA A 199 9.13 31.23 26.21
CA ALA A 199 8.57 30.98 24.89
C ALA A 199 7.16 31.58 24.71
N TYR A 200 6.36 31.60 25.78
CA TYR A 200 4.99 32.13 25.74
C TYR A 200 4.86 33.54 26.32
N SER A 201 5.94 34.16 26.80
CA SER A 201 5.92 35.47 27.46
C SER A 201 5.32 36.59 26.60
N THR A 202 5.50 36.50 25.28
CA THR A 202 4.99 37.44 24.28
C THR A 202 3.63 37.05 23.71
N SER A 203 3.13 35.85 24.02
CA SER A 203 1.83 35.36 23.56
C SER A 203 0.69 36.14 24.22
N GLU A 204 -0.20 36.71 23.41
CA GLU A 204 -1.39 37.40 23.88
C GLU A 204 -2.32 36.45 24.65
N GLU A 205 -2.37 35.18 24.24
CA GLU A 205 -3.13 34.13 24.93
C GLU A 205 -2.59 33.91 26.35
N PHE A 206 -1.28 33.70 26.51
CA PHE A 206 -0.69 33.47 27.83
C PHE A 206 -0.83 34.68 28.75
N ARG A 207 -0.64 35.90 28.20
CA ARG A 207 -0.84 37.16 28.95
C ARG A 207 -2.30 37.36 29.35
N SER A 208 -3.25 36.99 28.50
CA SER A 208 -4.69 37.05 28.81
C SER A 208 -5.11 36.04 29.89
N VAL A 209 -4.55 34.82 29.87
CA VAL A 209 -4.76 33.80 30.91
C VAL A 209 -4.30 34.31 32.27
N LEU A 210 -3.17 35.00 32.30
CA LEU A 210 -2.62 35.57 33.53
C LEU A 210 -3.36 36.82 34.02
N ARG A 211 -4.20 37.46 33.20
CA ARG A 211 -4.88 38.74 33.46
C ARG A 211 -3.99 39.71 34.24
N LEU A 212 -2.85 40.04 33.64
CA LEU A 212 -1.86 40.94 34.22
C LEU A 212 -2.50 42.31 34.53
N GLY A 213 -2.26 42.84 35.73
CA GLY A 213 -2.71 44.18 36.09
C GLY A 213 -1.89 45.27 35.39
N PRO A 214 -2.31 46.55 35.46
CA PRO A 214 -1.51 47.66 34.95
C PRO A 214 -0.13 47.71 35.63
N GLY A 215 0.94 47.56 34.86
CA GLY A 215 2.32 47.52 35.36
C GLY A 215 2.86 46.14 35.73
N ASP A 216 2.04 45.08 35.67
CA ASP A 216 2.50 43.71 35.89
C ASP A 216 3.21 43.16 34.64
N THR A 217 4.45 42.72 34.81
CA THR A 217 5.23 42.06 33.76
C THR A 217 5.51 40.61 34.10
N ILE A 218 5.56 39.75 33.09
CA ILE A 218 6.13 38.41 33.23
C ILE A 218 7.64 38.61 33.47
N PRO A 219 8.23 37.99 34.51
CA PRO A 219 9.64 38.19 34.83
C PRO A 219 10.53 37.58 33.74
N ASP A 220 11.67 38.20 33.47
CA ASP A 220 12.69 37.63 32.58
C ASP A 220 13.32 36.41 33.26
N VAL A 221 13.03 35.22 32.74
CA VAL A 221 13.46 33.94 33.30
C VAL A 221 14.83 33.48 32.81
N SER A 222 15.53 34.31 32.03
CA SER A 222 16.92 34.07 31.59
C SER A 222 17.88 33.66 32.72
N PRO A 223 17.79 34.20 33.96
CA PRO A 223 18.62 33.74 35.08
C PRO A 223 18.41 32.27 35.45
N ILE A 224 17.22 31.70 35.24
CA ILE A 224 16.95 30.27 35.50
C ILE A 224 17.46 29.40 34.35
N ILE A 225 17.31 29.86 33.11
CA ILE A 225 17.72 29.10 31.93
C ILE A 225 19.26 28.98 31.89
N ASN A 226 19.96 30.07 32.19
CA ASN A 226 21.42 30.16 32.00
C ASN A 226 22.23 30.17 33.31
N GLY A 227 21.58 30.29 34.47
CA GLY A 227 22.28 30.56 35.73
C GLY A 227 22.54 29.35 36.60
N PHE A 228 22.39 28.13 36.08
CA PHE A 228 22.90 26.93 36.73
C PHE A 228 24.31 26.64 36.27
N ASP A 229 25.20 26.35 37.22
CA ASP A 229 26.62 26.12 36.95
C ASP A 229 26.85 24.69 36.42
N ASP A 230 26.31 24.43 35.23
CA ASP A 230 26.38 23.14 34.56
C ASP A 230 27.82 22.76 34.17
N GLU A 231 28.74 23.73 34.11
CA GLU A 231 30.15 23.53 33.80
C GLU A 231 31.08 23.58 35.03
N ARG A 232 30.52 23.72 36.24
CA ARG A 232 31.32 23.76 37.46
C ARG A 232 32.04 22.45 37.67
N VAL A 233 33.33 22.57 37.87
CA VAL A 233 34.18 21.47 38.32
C VAL A 233 34.78 21.87 39.66
N ASP A 234 34.48 21.07 40.68
CA ASP A 234 35.17 21.20 41.97
C ASP A 234 36.62 20.71 41.81
N PRO A 235 37.63 21.55 42.10
CA PRO A 235 39.04 21.16 41.98
C PRO A 235 39.39 19.89 42.74
N SER A 236 38.80 19.67 43.93
CA SER A 236 39.05 18.47 44.73
C SER A 236 38.48 17.20 44.07
N LYS A 237 37.32 17.30 43.42
CA LYS A 237 36.70 16.21 42.67
C LYS A 237 37.42 15.93 41.35
N MET A 238 37.96 16.97 40.71
CA MET A 238 38.81 16.82 39.52
C MET A 238 40.09 16.05 39.83
N VAL A 239 40.70 16.27 41.01
CA VAL A 239 41.85 15.47 41.46
C VAL A 239 41.48 13.99 41.62
N LEU A 240 40.32 13.68 42.22
CA LEU A 240 39.84 12.29 42.33
C LEU A 240 39.58 11.66 40.95
N PHE A 241 38.93 12.42 40.06
CA PHE A 241 38.64 11.97 38.70
C PHE A 241 39.92 11.66 37.91
N LYS A 242 40.91 12.56 37.95
CA LYS A 242 42.23 12.39 37.32
C LYS A 242 43.06 11.29 37.96
N GLY A 243 43.04 11.19 39.28
CA GLY A 243 44.00 10.43 40.06
C GLY A 243 45.31 11.19 40.28
N ASP A 244 46.24 10.55 41.00
CA ASP A 244 47.59 11.06 41.25
C ASP A 244 48.62 9.93 41.13
N ALA A 245 49.89 10.20 41.46
CA ALA A 245 50.96 9.21 41.37
C ALA A 245 50.77 7.97 42.27
N SER A 246 49.90 8.06 43.28
CA SER A 246 49.63 6.99 44.27
C SER A 246 48.27 6.31 44.07
N ARG A 247 47.35 6.91 43.31
CA ARG A 247 46.00 6.41 43.07
C ARG A 247 45.59 6.53 41.60
N ARG A 248 45.08 5.42 41.05
CA ARG A 248 44.43 5.40 39.73
C ARG A 248 43.22 6.33 39.72
N GLY A 249 43.14 7.19 38.70
CA GLY A 249 41.99 8.07 38.52
C GLY A 249 40.70 7.31 38.24
N ASP A 250 39.60 7.79 38.83
CA ASP A 250 38.29 7.17 38.69
C ASP A 250 37.77 7.22 37.24
N TYR A 251 38.30 8.12 36.39
CA TYR A 251 38.02 8.12 34.95
C TYR A 251 38.27 6.75 34.31
N VAL A 252 39.27 6.01 34.81
CA VAL A 252 39.63 4.72 34.25
C VAL A 252 38.57 3.66 34.55
N ASP A 253 38.04 3.67 35.78
CA ASP A 253 37.01 2.71 36.20
C ASP A 253 35.67 3.03 35.54
N LEU A 254 35.36 4.31 35.34
CA LEU A 254 34.22 4.76 34.53
C LEU A 254 34.32 4.25 33.08
N LEU A 255 35.45 4.50 32.40
CA LEU A 255 35.65 4.04 31.02
C LEU A 255 35.60 2.51 30.93
N ASN A 256 36.23 1.79 31.86
CA ASN A 256 36.23 0.32 31.89
C ASN A 256 34.82 -0.25 32.09
N THR A 257 34.03 0.36 32.97
CA THR A 257 32.65 -0.10 33.24
C THR A 257 31.79 0.00 31.99
N LEU A 258 31.92 1.09 31.23
CA LEU A 258 31.20 1.27 29.97
C LEU A 258 31.59 0.25 28.88
N VAL A 259 32.78 -0.34 28.93
CA VAL A 259 33.17 -1.40 27.98
C VAL A 259 32.76 -2.78 28.46
N LYS A 260 32.94 -3.06 29.75
CA LYS A 260 32.71 -4.40 30.32
C LYS A 260 31.23 -4.70 30.52
N ASN A 261 30.40 -3.70 30.80
CA ASN A 261 29.00 -3.88 31.13
C ASN A 261 28.09 -3.23 30.07
N LYS A 262 27.68 -4.04 29.09
CA LYS A 262 26.79 -3.62 28.01
C LYS A 262 25.47 -3.01 28.52
N LYS A 263 24.89 -3.53 29.61
CA LYS A 263 23.63 -3.01 30.15
C LYS A 263 23.79 -1.58 30.70
N ILE A 264 24.88 -1.32 31.42
CA ILE A 264 25.18 0.03 31.93
C ILE A 264 25.48 0.97 30.76
N TYR A 265 26.27 0.52 29.78
CA TYR A 265 26.55 1.28 28.55
C TYR A 265 25.29 1.67 27.78
N ASP A 266 24.39 0.72 27.54
CA ASP A 266 23.16 0.94 26.77
C ASP A 266 22.21 1.95 27.43
N VAL A 267 22.28 2.09 28.76
CA VAL A 267 21.59 3.15 29.51
C VAL A 267 22.36 4.45 29.42
N PHE A 268 23.66 4.46 29.77
CA PHE A 268 24.51 5.65 29.81
C PHE A 268 24.51 6.41 28.48
N LYS A 269 24.60 5.72 27.35
CA LYS A 269 24.62 6.32 26.00
C LYS A 269 23.37 7.15 25.65
N GLN A 270 22.25 6.92 26.34
CA GLN A 270 21.02 7.68 26.13
C GLN A 270 21.09 9.08 26.75
N TYR A 271 22.06 9.31 27.65
CA TYR A 271 22.11 10.49 28.50
C TYR A 271 23.39 11.32 28.35
N ASP A 272 24.41 10.81 27.64
CA ASP A 272 25.73 11.46 27.49
C ASP A 272 25.90 12.23 26.17
N ASP A 273 24.85 12.30 25.35
CA ASP A 273 24.83 12.95 24.03
C ASP A 273 25.95 12.50 23.07
N GLY A 274 26.44 11.27 23.22
CA GLY A 274 27.48 10.71 22.36
C GLY A 274 28.89 11.20 22.67
N LYS A 275 29.11 12.01 23.71
CA LYS A 275 30.42 12.58 24.04
C LYS A 275 31.44 11.51 24.45
N VAL A 276 31.01 10.46 25.15
CA VAL A 276 31.86 9.32 25.52
C VAL A 276 31.41 8.06 24.78
N SER A 277 30.09 7.80 24.76
CA SER A 277 29.49 6.61 24.14
C SER A 277 29.70 6.57 22.62
N GLY A 278 29.64 7.72 21.94
CA GLY A 278 29.92 7.80 20.50
C GLY A 278 31.34 7.36 20.15
N LYS A 279 32.31 7.60 21.05
CA LYS A 279 33.70 7.13 20.89
C LYS A 279 33.84 5.63 21.12
N VAL A 280 33.00 5.03 21.97
CA VAL A 280 32.89 3.56 22.11
C VAL A 280 32.37 2.93 20.83
N GLU A 281 31.31 3.49 20.24
CA GLU A 281 30.75 3.03 18.96
C GLU A 281 31.73 3.18 17.80
N GLU A 282 32.42 4.32 17.74
CA GLU A 282 33.46 4.56 16.74
C GLU A 282 34.64 3.59 16.92
N ALA A 283 35.13 3.36 18.14
CA ALA A 283 36.15 2.36 18.42
C ALA A 283 35.69 0.96 18.01
N ASN A 284 34.43 0.63 18.28
CA ASN A 284 33.85 -0.65 17.92
C ASN A 284 33.80 -0.86 16.40
N SER A 285 33.49 0.19 15.64
CA SER A 285 33.48 0.15 14.17
C SER A 285 34.90 0.03 13.57
N LYS A 286 35.92 0.59 14.23
CA LYS A 286 37.32 0.60 13.79
C LYS A 286 38.12 -0.64 14.21
N LEU A 287 37.54 -1.48 15.05
CA LEU A 287 38.11 -2.73 15.58
C LEU A 287 37.08 -3.86 15.56
N ASP A 288 36.30 -3.94 14.50
CA ASP A 288 35.27 -4.97 14.36
C ASP A 288 35.86 -6.31 13.87
N TYR A 289 36.89 -6.79 14.57
CA TYR A 289 37.69 -7.96 14.19
C TYR A 289 36.95 -9.31 14.24
N GLU A 290 35.76 -9.34 14.84
CA GLU A 290 34.92 -10.54 14.95
C GLU A 290 33.88 -10.62 13.82
N ASN A 291 33.50 -9.47 13.25
CA ASN A 291 32.53 -9.39 12.20
C ASN A 291 33.18 -9.66 10.84
N LYS A 292 32.85 -10.80 10.25
CA LYS A 292 33.38 -11.24 8.95
C LYS A 292 33.08 -10.29 7.80
N GLU A 293 32.05 -9.46 7.91
CA GLU A 293 31.67 -8.46 6.92
C GLU A 293 32.41 -7.13 7.15
N SER A 294 33.09 -6.97 8.28
CA SER A 294 33.91 -5.81 8.53
C SER A 294 35.22 -5.87 7.77
N LYS A 295 35.64 -4.72 7.24
CA LYS A 295 37.00 -4.47 6.72
C LYS A 295 38.09 -4.68 7.79
N ASP A 296 37.69 -4.75 9.05
CA ASP A 296 38.51 -4.97 10.24
C ASP A 296 38.60 -6.44 10.66
N TYR A 297 37.89 -7.35 9.97
CA TYR A 297 37.95 -8.78 10.30
C TYR A 297 39.41 -9.30 10.27
N VAL A 298 39.79 -10.11 11.25
CA VAL A 298 41.08 -10.82 11.25
C VAL A 298 40.84 -12.23 10.70
N PRO A 299 41.11 -12.50 9.39
CA PRO A 299 40.95 -13.84 8.85
C PRO A 299 42.08 -14.75 9.34
N PRO A 300 41.88 -16.07 9.50
CA PRO A 300 42.97 -16.99 9.82
C PRO A 300 44.04 -17.00 8.71
N LYS A 301 45.31 -16.83 9.09
CA LYS A 301 46.46 -16.83 8.16
C LYS A 301 46.75 -18.25 7.69
N ARG A 302 46.65 -18.49 6.38
CA ARG A 302 46.92 -19.78 5.73
C ARG A 302 48.40 -20.17 5.88
N SER A 303 48.73 -21.02 6.85
CA SER A 303 50.01 -21.74 6.85
C SER A 303 49.88 -23.26 6.99
N GLU A 304 48.68 -23.81 6.99
CA GLU A 304 48.46 -25.27 6.91
C GLU A 304 47.30 -25.57 5.97
N GLU A 305 47.50 -25.35 4.67
CA GLU A 305 46.56 -25.86 3.68
C GLU A 305 46.90 -27.33 3.39
N LEU A 306 46.10 -28.24 3.95
CA LEU A 306 45.87 -29.55 3.34
C LEU A 306 45.55 -29.34 1.86
N THR A 307 46.21 -30.13 1.00
CA THR A 307 46.09 -30.00 -0.45
C THR A 307 44.62 -30.06 -0.89
N PHE A 308 44.28 -29.44 -2.03
CA PHE A 308 42.94 -29.39 -2.61
C PHE A 308 42.21 -30.76 -2.61
N TYR A 309 42.95 -31.85 -2.81
CA TYR A 309 42.43 -33.23 -2.75
C TYR A 309 42.10 -33.73 -1.34
N GLN A 310 42.80 -33.27 -0.31
CA GLN A 310 42.53 -33.58 1.10
C GLN A 310 41.36 -32.74 1.64
N LYS A 311 41.20 -31.48 1.18
CA LYS A 311 40.00 -30.67 1.43
C LYS A 311 38.74 -31.29 0.82
N LEU A 312 38.82 -31.75 -0.43
CA LEU A 312 37.70 -32.45 -1.09
C LEU A 312 37.29 -33.77 -0.42
N LYS A 313 38.20 -34.44 0.30
CA LYS A 313 37.87 -35.65 1.05
C LYS A 313 37.08 -35.37 2.34
N GLY A 314 37.17 -34.17 2.91
CA GLY A 314 36.40 -33.75 4.10
C GLY A 314 34.98 -33.26 3.76
N ASP A 315 34.76 -32.69 2.59
CA ASP A 315 33.45 -32.17 2.15
C ASP A 315 32.41 -33.27 1.86
N VAL A 316 32.87 -34.53 1.72
CA VAL A 316 32.01 -35.72 1.52
C VAL A 316 31.35 -36.17 2.84
N SER A 317 31.79 -35.66 4.01
CA SER A 317 31.16 -35.94 5.30
C SER A 317 30.10 -34.93 5.75
N ASP A 318 30.03 -33.76 5.11
CA ASP A 318 29.14 -32.67 5.50
C ASP A 318 27.69 -32.91 5.09
N THR A 319 26.78 -32.42 5.93
CA THR A 319 25.35 -32.65 5.82
C THR A 319 24.68 -31.48 5.11
N ILE A 320 23.52 -31.68 4.48
CA ILE A 320 22.83 -30.62 3.73
C ILE A 320 22.57 -29.36 4.60
N GLU A 321 22.36 -29.52 5.90
CA GLU A 321 22.16 -28.42 6.85
C GLU A 321 23.44 -27.63 7.13
N ASP A 322 24.60 -28.31 7.20
CA ASP A 322 25.91 -27.66 7.41
C ASP A 322 26.30 -26.79 6.19
N TYR A 323 25.92 -27.22 4.98
CA TYR A 323 26.08 -26.41 3.77
C TYR A 323 25.19 -25.15 3.77
N LEU A 324 24.03 -25.19 4.43
CA LEU A 324 23.07 -24.09 4.51
C LEU A 324 23.50 -23.02 5.53
N ASP A 325 23.99 -23.44 6.69
CA ASP A 325 24.51 -22.56 7.73
C ASP A 325 25.82 -21.86 7.31
N LYS A 326 26.69 -22.57 6.57
CA LYS A 326 27.91 -22.00 5.98
C LYS A 326 27.63 -20.90 4.94
N TYR A 327 26.51 -20.96 4.22
CA TYR A 327 26.10 -19.94 3.25
C TYR A 327 25.40 -18.74 3.90
N LEU A 328 24.47 -18.98 4.83
CA LEU A 328 23.75 -17.93 5.56
C LEU A 328 24.68 -17.00 6.36
N LYS A 329 25.83 -17.52 6.81
CA LYS A 329 26.84 -16.78 7.57
C LYS A 329 27.92 -16.12 6.71
N ALA A 330 28.01 -16.40 5.41
CA ALA A 330 29.13 -15.96 4.56
C ALA A 330 28.80 -14.81 3.59
N SER A 331 27.52 -14.48 3.40
CA SER A 331 27.11 -13.46 2.43
C SER A 331 25.85 -12.75 2.91
N GLY A 332 26.00 -11.52 3.42
CA GLY A 332 24.92 -10.57 3.67
C GLY A 332 24.02 -10.23 2.47
N ASP A 333 24.22 -10.84 1.29
CA ASP A 333 23.34 -10.76 0.13
C ASP A 333 22.46 -12.00 -0.03
N ARG A 334 21.15 -11.78 0.09
CA ARG A 334 20.09 -12.80 0.04
C ARG A 334 19.85 -13.28 -1.40
N LEU A 335 20.35 -14.46 -1.75
CA LEU A 335 19.60 -15.30 -2.68
C LEU A 335 18.36 -15.79 -1.93
N TYR A 336 17.22 -15.17 -2.21
CA TYR A 336 15.94 -15.48 -1.57
C TYR A 336 15.52 -16.92 -1.90
N PHE A 337 15.68 -17.83 -0.95
CA PHE A 337 14.96 -19.11 -0.95
C PHE A 337 13.59 -18.91 -0.33
N SER A 338 12.57 -19.55 -0.91
CA SER A 338 11.26 -19.61 -0.28
C SER A 338 11.35 -20.24 1.11
N GLU A 339 10.52 -19.77 2.05
CA GLU A 339 10.49 -20.31 3.41
C GLU A 339 10.11 -21.80 3.41
N SER A 340 9.24 -22.20 2.48
CA SER A 340 8.91 -23.61 2.23
C SER A 340 10.15 -24.43 1.85
N ALA A 341 10.99 -23.96 0.91
CA ALA A 341 12.21 -24.68 0.54
C ALA A 341 13.21 -24.78 1.71
N LYS A 342 13.38 -23.73 2.51
CA LYS A 342 14.25 -23.77 3.70
C LYS A 342 13.79 -24.82 4.71
N LEU A 343 12.49 -24.85 5.00
CA LEU A 343 11.91 -25.81 5.92
C LEU A 343 12.07 -27.24 5.40
N ILE A 344 11.83 -27.48 4.10
CA ILE A 344 12.00 -28.79 3.45
C ILE A 344 13.46 -29.24 3.50
N VAL A 345 14.40 -28.37 3.13
CA VAL A 345 15.83 -28.69 3.14
C VAL A 345 16.34 -28.94 4.56
N LYS A 346 15.83 -28.21 5.57
CA LYS A 346 16.11 -28.46 6.98
C LYS A 346 15.49 -29.78 7.48
N ALA A 347 14.31 -30.16 6.98
CA ALA A 347 13.67 -31.42 7.32
C ALA A 347 14.34 -32.64 6.66
N ILE A 348 15.01 -32.46 5.52
CA ILE A 348 15.91 -33.46 4.93
C ILE A 348 17.10 -33.77 5.88
N GLY A 349 17.54 -32.77 6.66
CA GLY A 349 18.25 -32.95 7.93
C GLY A 349 19.78 -33.18 7.87
N LYS A 350 20.41 -33.08 9.04
CA LYS A 350 21.86 -33.27 9.32
C LYS A 350 22.40 -34.69 9.11
N SER A 351 21.64 -35.61 8.54
CA SER A 351 22.08 -37.00 8.36
C SER A 351 22.16 -37.39 6.89
N TYR A 352 21.82 -36.45 6.01
CA TYR A 352 21.74 -36.66 4.57
C TYR A 352 22.89 -35.90 3.89
N LYS A 353 23.65 -36.62 3.05
CA LYS A 353 24.80 -36.06 2.34
C LYS A 353 24.42 -35.75 0.89
N PRO A 354 24.88 -34.62 0.30
CA PRO A 354 24.63 -34.30 -1.11
C PRO A 354 25.02 -35.41 -2.10
N THR A 355 25.96 -36.28 -1.70
CA THR A 355 26.43 -37.43 -2.49
C THR A 355 25.45 -38.61 -2.54
N GLU A 356 24.40 -38.64 -1.72
CA GLU A 356 23.48 -39.79 -1.57
C GLU A 356 22.36 -39.87 -2.63
N GLY A 357 22.17 -38.86 -3.49
CA GLY A 357 21.30 -38.99 -4.66
C GLY A 357 19.81 -38.74 -4.42
N LEU A 358 19.08 -38.23 -5.43
CA LEU A 358 17.62 -37.98 -5.35
C LEU A 358 16.82 -39.21 -4.87
N ASP A 359 17.31 -40.42 -5.17
CA ASP A 359 16.71 -41.68 -4.71
C ASP A 359 16.60 -41.77 -3.19
N LYS A 360 17.60 -41.30 -2.45
CA LYS A 360 17.62 -41.37 -0.99
C LYS A 360 16.63 -40.39 -0.34
N ILE A 361 16.32 -39.26 -1.00
CA ILE A 361 15.26 -38.33 -0.56
C ILE A 361 13.88 -38.98 -0.71
N LEU A 362 13.67 -39.71 -1.82
CA LEU A 362 12.42 -40.45 -2.04
C LEU A 362 12.27 -41.64 -1.10
N GLU A 363 13.36 -42.34 -0.76
CA GLU A 363 13.34 -43.43 0.23
C GLU A 363 12.96 -42.94 1.64
N LYS A 364 13.40 -41.74 2.03
CA LYS A 364 13.11 -41.15 3.36
C LYS A 364 11.90 -40.20 3.36
N LYS A 365 11.07 -40.22 2.31
CA LYS A 365 9.96 -39.26 2.14
C LYS A 365 9.01 -39.18 3.33
N SER A 366 8.69 -40.31 3.97
CA SER A 366 7.77 -40.36 5.12
C SER A 366 8.33 -39.64 6.33
N ASP A 367 9.62 -39.83 6.64
CA ASP A 367 10.29 -39.19 7.78
C ASP A 367 10.42 -37.68 7.57
N ILE A 368 10.77 -37.26 6.35
CA ILE A 368 10.88 -35.85 5.96
C ILE A 368 9.51 -35.17 6.07
N LYS A 369 8.46 -35.83 5.56
CA LYS A 369 7.08 -35.33 5.63
C LYS A 369 6.60 -35.20 7.07
N ASN A 370 6.85 -36.18 7.94
CA ASN A 370 6.49 -36.13 9.35
C ASN A 370 7.18 -34.95 10.08
N ASN A 371 8.43 -34.66 9.75
CA ASN A 371 9.15 -33.51 10.29
C ASN A 371 8.66 -32.15 9.76
N LEU A 372 7.94 -32.13 8.64
CA LEU A 372 7.35 -30.94 8.01
C LEU A 372 5.91 -30.67 8.45
N MET A 373 5.11 -31.72 8.65
CA MET A 373 3.69 -31.62 8.98
C MET A 373 3.42 -30.78 10.23
N TYR A 374 4.30 -30.83 11.23
CA TYR A 374 4.18 -30.04 12.47
C TYR A 374 4.76 -28.61 12.38
N LYS A 375 5.36 -28.22 11.23
CA LYS A 375 6.05 -26.94 11.07
C LYS A 375 5.42 -26.04 10.01
N SER A 376 4.94 -26.59 8.89
CA SER A 376 4.25 -25.82 7.85
C SER A 376 3.41 -26.72 6.94
N PRO A 377 2.08 -26.52 6.89
CA PRO A 377 1.20 -27.18 5.92
C PRO A 377 1.63 -26.91 4.48
N ARG A 378 1.95 -25.65 4.15
CA ARG A 378 2.39 -25.25 2.80
C ARG A 378 3.70 -25.93 2.37
N ALA A 379 4.67 -26.06 3.27
CA ALA A 379 5.92 -26.77 2.97
C ALA A 379 5.68 -28.28 2.79
N THR A 380 4.72 -28.85 3.52
CA THR A 380 4.30 -30.24 3.36
C THR A 380 3.67 -30.47 1.99
N ASP A 381 2.74 -29.61 1.56
CA ASP A 381 2.08 -29.71 0.25
C ASP A 381 3.09 -29.58 -0.91
N HIS A 382 4.01 -28.62 -0.82
CA HIS A 382 5.07 -28.44 -1.81
C HIS A 382 6.01 -29.66 -1.87
N PHE A 383 6.31 -30.28 -0.71
CA PHE A 383 7.14 -31.48 -0.64
C PHE A 383 6.43 -32.72 -1.20
N ASP A 384 5.13 -32.89 -0.92
CA ASP A 384 4.32 -33.97 -1.50
C ASP A 384 4.28 -33.89 -3.03
N TRP A 385 4.07 -32.69 -3.58
CA TRP A 385 4.11 -32.47 -5.03
C TRP A 385 5.51 -32.74 -5.62
N PHE A 386 6.56 -32.32 -4.92
CA PHE A 386 7.96 -32.62 -5.29
C PHE A 386 8.21 -34.13 -5.35
N VAL A 387 7.84 -34.88 -4.31
CA VAL A 387 8.01 -36.34 -4.21
C VAL A 387 7.27 -37.03 -5.34
N LYS A 388 5.97 -36.72 -5.53
CA LYS A 388 5.16 -37.29 -6.60
C LYS A 388 5.80 -37.05 -7.97
N THR A 389 6.22 -35.82 -8.24
CA THR A 389 6.83 -35.44 -9.52
C THR A 389 8.17 -36.15 -9.75
N MET A 390 9.01 -36.25 -8.73
CA MET A 390 10.29 -36.95 -8.82
C MET A 390 10.13 -38.47 -9.01
N GLU A 391 9.12 -39.10 -8.41
CA GLU A 391 8.81 -40.54 -8.61
C GLU A 391 8.35 -40.84 -10.04
N GLU A 392 7.50 -39.98 -10.60
CA GLU A 392 7.08 -40.06 -12.00
C GLU A 392 8.27 -39.88 -12.97
N LEU A 393 9.17 -38.93 -12.67
CA LEU A 393 10.39 -38.70 -13.48
C LEU A 393 11.42 -39.82 -13.33
N LYS A 394 11.55 -40.43 -12.15
CA LYS A 394 12.35 -41.64 -11.93
C LYS A 394 11.87 -42.80 -12.78
N THR A 395 10.55 -42.95 -12.92
CA THR A 395 9.93 -44.03 -13.70
C THR A 395 10.04 -43.77 -15.22
N SER A 396 9.76 -42.54 -15.65
CA SER A 396 9.73 -42.17 -17.08
C SER A 396 11.11 -41.90 -17.69
N MET A 397 12.10 -41.50 -16.89
CA MET A 397 13.45 -41.16 -17.35
C MET A 397 14.54 -41.72 -16.42
N PRO A 398 14.58 -43.05 -16.15
CA PRO A 398 15.40 -43.65 -15.08
C PRO A 398 16.90 -43.40 -15.22
N LYS A 399 17.44 -43.48 -16.44
CA LYS A 399 18.86 -43.20 -16.71
C LYS A 399 19.22 -41.72 -16.49
N THR A 400 18.30 -40.82 -16.81
CA THR A 400 18.48 -39.38 -16.61
C THR A 400 18.35 -39.03 -15.13
N PHE A 401 17.39 -39.65 -14.43
CA PHE A 401 17.17 -39.46 -13.00
C PHE A 401 18.37 -39.92 -12.15
N ALA A 402 18.86 -41.15 -12.38
CA ALA A 402 20.03 -41.70 -11.67
C ALA A 402 21.32 -40.89 -11.90
N GLY A 403 21.43 -40.23 -13.05
CA GLY A 403 22.58 -39.41 -13.42
C GLY A 403 22.41 -37.91 -13.17
N ALA A 404 21.22 -37.44 -12.79
CA ALA A 404 20.91 -36.02 -12.64
C ALA A 404 21.87 -35.30 -11.68
N LEU A 405 22.20 -35.93 -10.55
CA LEU A 405 23.15 -35.36 -9.58
C LEU A 405 24.62 -35.46 -9.99
N LYS A 406 24.97 -36.27 -11.01
CA LYS A 406 26.35 -36.40 -11.52
C LYS A 406 26.59 -35.60 -12.81
N ASN A 407 25.57 -35.38 -13.63
CA ASN A 407 25.68 -34.70 -14.92
C ASN A 407 24.69 -33.52 -15.03
N GLY A 408 25.20 -32.29 -15.22
CA GLY A 408 24.37 -31.09 -15.33
C GLY A 408 23.36 -31.13 -16.49
N ARG A 409 23.70 -31.80 -17.60
CA ARG A 409 22.76 -31.97 -18.74
C ARG A 409 21.57 -32.86 -18.38
N GLN A 410 21.79 -33.87 -17.55
CA GLN A 410 20.72 -34.77 -17.10
C GLN A 410 19.82 -34.08 -16.07
N LEU A 411 20.39 -33.25 -15.17
CA LEU A 411 19.56 -32.43 -14.28
C LEU A 411 18.72 -31.41 -15.04
N LYS A 412 19.29 -30.74 -16.05
CA LYS A 412 18.54 -29.79 -16.86
C LYS A 412 17.32 -30.43 -17.53
N ALA A 413 17.47 -31.67 -18.04
CA ALA A 413 16.35 -32.42 -18.59
C ALA A 413 15.26 -32.77 -17.54
N ILE A 414 15.65 -33.08 -16.30
CA ILE A 414 14.70 -33.29 -15.19
C ILE A 414 13.95 -32.00 -14.84
N VAL A 415 14.65 -30.86 -14.83
CA VAL A 415 14.04 -29.55 -14.53
C VAL A 415 13.11 -29.09 -15.66
N GLU A 416 13.49 -29.28 -16.93
CA GLU A 416 12.62 -28.93 -18.07
C GLU A 416 11.30 -29.72 -18.06
N GLU A 417 11.32 -31.00 -17.71
CA GLU A 417 10.10 -31.81 -17.55
C GLU A 417 9.28 -31.41 -16.31
N LEU A 418 9.94 -31.04 -15.21
CA LEU A 418 9.29 -30.46 -14.03
C LEU A 418 8.59 -29.13 -14.35
N ILE A 419 9.22 -28.24 -15.13
CA ILE A 419 8.62 -26.98 -15.60
C ILE A 419 7.38 -27.27 -16.45
N MET A 420 7.49 -28.18 -17.41
CA MET A 420 6.36 -28.54 -18.27
C MET A 420 5.17 -29.08 -17.47
N LYS A 421 5.43 -29.92 -16.47
CA LYS A 421 4.39 -30.46 -15.59
C LYS A 421 3.77 -29.36 -14.72
N ALA A 422 4.58 -28.47 -14.17
CA ALA A 422 4.13 -27.34 -13.36
C ALA A 422 3.24 -26.37 -14.13
N VAL A 423 3.60 -26.06 -15.38
CA VAL A 423 2.80 -25.20 -16.26
C VAL A 423 1.47 -25.88 -16.63
N ARG A 424 1.47 -27.20 -16.87
CA ARG A 424 0.25 -27.96 -17.17
C ARG A 424 -0.69 -28.09 -15.97
N GLU A 425 -0.15 -28.30 -14.78
CA GLU A 425 -0.90 -28.51 -13.54
C GLU A 425 -1.22 -27.19 -12.79
N ASN A 426 -0.73 -26.04 -13.30
CA ASN A 426 -0.78 -24.73 -12.66
C ASN A 426 -0.16 -24.71 -11.24
N LYS A 427 1.05 -25.26 -11.13
CA LYS A 427 1.80 -25.50 -9.88
C LYS A 427 3.13 -24.74 -9.84
N ILE A 428 3.07 -23.43 -10.10
CA ILE A 428 4.26 -22.57 -10.31
C ILE A 428 5.08 -22.39 -9.02
N ASP A 429 4.43 -22.21 -7.88
CA ASP A 429 5.10 -22.02 -6.58
C ASP A 429 5.74 -23.32 -6.08
N GLU A 430 5.06 -24.45 -6.27
CA GLU A 430 5.59 -25.78 -5.98
C GLU A 430 6.80 -26.09 -6.88
N ALA A 431 6.77 -25.67 -8.15
CA ALA A 431 7.89 -25.82 -9.07
C ALA A 431 9.11 -24.98 -8.71
N LYS A 432 8.92 -23.72 -8.31
CA LYS A 432 10.02 -22.89 -7.80
C LYS A 432 10.66 -23.51 -6.55
N THR A 433 9.83 -24.00 -5.63
CA THR A 433 10.29 -24.68 -4.42
C THR A 433 11.06 -25.95 -4.75
N ALA A 434 10.57 -26.75 -5.71
CA ALA A 434 11.22 -27.97 -6.18
C ALA A 434 12.57 -27.67 -6.86
N MET A 435 12.65 -26.62 -7.68
CA MET A 435 13.91 -26.16 -8.29
C MET A 435 14.93 -25.69 -7.25
N GLU A 436 14.47 -24.96 -6.23
CA GLU A 436 15.31 -24.55 -5.10
C GLU A 436 15.90 -25.78 -4.39
N ILE A 437 15.07 -26.79 -4.08
CA ILE A 437 15.52 -28.05 -3.47
C ILE A 437 16.53 -28.78 -4.37
N LEU A 438 16.20 -28.97 -5.66
CA LEU A 438 17.10 -29.62 -6.64
C LEU A 438 18.43 -28.89 -6.79
N SER A 439 18.42 -27.56 -6.78
CA SER A 439 19.62 -26.74 -6.87
C SER A 439 20.56 -26.98 -5.68
N VAL A 440 20.00 -27.03 -4.46
CA VAL A 440 20.76 -27.25 -3.22
C VAL A 440 21.33 -28.67 -3.18
N VAL A 441 20.52 -29.65 -3.54
CA VAL A 441 20.90 -31.08 -3.55
C VAL A 441 22.00 -31.36 -4.59
N LYS A 442 21.94 -30.75 -5.78
CA LYS A 442 22.92 -30.96 -6.87
C LYS A 442 24.26 -30.29 -6.64
N TYR A 443 24.23 -28.98 -6.40
CA TYR A 443 25.41 -28.12 -6.54
C TYR A 443 26.08 -27.82 -5.20
N GLY A 444 25.44 -28.21 -4.08
CA GLY A 444 25.69 -27.56 -2.80
C GLY A 444 25.50 -26.03 -2.92
N TYR A 445 25.97 -25.31 -1.92
CA TYR A 445 26.15 -23.85 -2.00
C TYR A 445 27.61 -23.57 -2.40
N THR A 446 27.91 -23.41 -3.69
CA THR A 446 29.28 -23.11 -4.16
C THR A 446 29.47 -21.61 -4.44
N ASN A 447 30.47 -21.01 -3.79
CA ASN A 447 30.92 -19.63 -4.03
C ASN A 447 31.50 -19.47 -5.44
N SER A 448 30.92 -18.64 -6.29
CA SER A 448 31.50 -18.36 -7.63
C SER A 448 32.79 -17.52 -7.49
N LYS A 449 33.86 -17.89 -8.22
CA LYS A 449 35.13 -17.14 -8.25
C LYS A 449 35.03 -15.75 -8.91
N ILE A 450 33.85 -15.33 -9.41
CA ILE A 450 33.65 -13.96 -9.88
C ILE A 450 33.65 -12.97 -8.71
N MET A 451 33.11 -13.35 -7.56
CA MET A 451 33.18 -12.51 -6.36
C MET A 451 34.61 -12.48 -5.78
N GLU A 452 35.39 -13.55 -5.96
CA GLU A 452 36.81 -13.57 -5.62
C GLU A 452 37.69 -12.78 -6.62
N ALA A 453 37.24 -12.63 -7.88
CA ALA A 453 37.87 -11.80 -8.89
C ALA A 453 37.55 -10.31 -8.67
N PHE A 454 36.33 -9.95 -8.29
CA PHE A 454 35.99 -8.58 -7.86
C PHE A 454 36.75 -8.15 -6.61
N ASN A 455 37.05 -9.08 -5.70
CA ASN A 455 37.89 -8.83 -4.52
C ASN A 455 39.40 -8.88 -4.79
N LYS A 456 39.85 -9.29 -5.98
CA LYS A 456 41.28 -9.39 -6.36
C LYS A 456 41.68 -8.52 -7.55
N SER A 457 40.74 -7.87 -8.24
CA SER A 457 41.04 -6.91 -9.30
C SER A 457 41.07 -5.49 -8.74
N ASP A 458 42.25 -4.89 -8.72
CA ASP A 458 42.39 -3.43 -8.63
C ASP A 458 41.66 -2.77 -9.82
N LEU A 459 40.40 -2.39 -9.64
CA LEU A 459 39.77 -1.38 -10.48
C LEU A 459 40.33 -0.01 -10.06
N THR A 460 41.54 0.25 -10.54
CA THR A 460 42.11 1.59 -10.66
C THR A 460 41.24 2.38 -11.63
N ILE A 461 40.40 3.26 -11.11
CA ILE A 461 39.88 4.38 -11.90
C ILE A 461 41.05 5.37 -11.97
N PHE A 462 41.73 5.38 -13.13
CA PHE A 462 43.02 6.01 -13.43
C PHE A 462 43.38 7.23 -12.58
N SER A 463 44.40 7.09 -11.72
CA SER A 463 45.26 8.22 -11.38
C SER A 463 46.37 8.29 -12.43
N ASP A 464 46.04 8.85 -13.60
CA ASP A 464 47.08 9.50 -14.38
C ASP A 464 47.24 10.92 -13.83
N LYS A 465 48.45 11.31 -13.46
CA LYS A 465 48.72 12.57 -12.75
C LYS A 465 48.58 13.82 -13.64
N ASP A 466 48.31 13.63 -14.94
CA ASP A 466 48.41 14.70 -15.95
C ASP A 466 47.09 15.09 -16.66
N LEU A 467 45.91 14.64 -16.20
CA LEU A 467 44.64 14.94 -16.88
C LEU A 467 43.78 16.01 -16.17
N SER A 468 43.74 17.18 -16.80
CA SER A 468 43.26 18.45 -16.26
C SER A 468 41.80 18.80 -16.61
N TRP A 469 40.79 18.03 -16.21
CA TRP A 469 39.38 18.41 -16.48
C TRP A 469 38.42 18.16 -15.31
N ASN A 470 38.87 18.44 -14.08
CA ASN A 470 38.02 18.39 -12.89
C ASN A 470 37.72 19.80 -12.36
N LYS A 471 36.82 20.52 -13.03
CA LYS A 471 36.15 21.73 -12.51
C LYS A 471 34.76 21.83 -13.14
N ASN A 472 33.74 21.30 -12.45
CA ASN A 472 32.46 21.97 -12.16
C ASN A 472 31.40 20.95 -11.71
N GLU A 473 30.73 21.30 -10.63
CA GLU A 473 29.73 20.54 -9.87
C GLU A 473 28.50 20.11 -10.70
N ILE A 474 27.96 18.89 -10.47
CA ILE A 474 26.51 18.62 -10.56
C ILE A 474 26.11 17.53 -9.53
N LYS A 475 25.23 17.90 -8.59
CA LYS A 475 24.41 16.98 -7.76
C LYS A 475 23.42 16.22 -8.66
N ILE A 476 23.39 14.89 -8.62
CA ILE A 476 22.28 14.10 -9.22
C ILE A 476 21.78 13.03 -8.25
N VAL A 477 20.65 13.36 -7.62
CA VAL A 477 19.49 12.54 -7.25
C VAL A 477 19.70 11.02 -7.13
N THR A 478 19.92 10.55 -5.90
CA THR A 478 19.98 9.13 -5.49
C THR A 478 18.64 8.38 -5.54
N THR A 479 17.51 9.04 -5.85
CA THR A 479 16.20 8.39 -5.98
C THR A 479 15.85 7.92 -7.40
N ALA A 480 16.57 8.37 -8.43
CA ALA A 480 16.36 7.90 -9.81
C ALA A 480 17.15 6.62 -10.12
N PHE A 481 18.34 6.45 -9.54
CA PHE A 481 19.24 5.32 -9.84
C PHE A 481 18.67 3.96 -9.40
N ASP A 482 17.91 3.93 -8.30
CA ASP A 482 17.31 2.70 -7.77
C ASP A 482 16.05 2.27 -8.56
N TYR A 483 15.33 3.23 -9.16
CA TYR A 483 14.20 2.98 -10.03
C TYR A 483 14.65 2.57 -11.46
N THR A 484 15.73 3.16 -11.96
CA THR A 484 16.30 2.83 -13.29
C THR A 484 17.05 1.50 -13.30
N ILE A 485 17.65 1.03 -12.20
CA ILE A 485 18.26 -0.31 -12.14
C ILE A 485 17.19 -1.40 -12.01
N LYS A 486 16.12 -1.19 -11.23
CA LYS A 486 14.99 -2.14 -11.17
C LYS A 486 14.22 -2.23 -12.48
N LYS A 487 13.91 -1.10 -13.13
CA LYS A 487 13.32 -1.11 -14.48
C LYS A 487 14.32 -1.54 -15.56
N GLY A 488 15.60 -1.21 -15.41
CA GLY A 488 16.67 -1.61 -16.33
C GLY A 488 16.92 -3.11 -16.31
N LEU A 489 16.92 -3.75 -15.14
CA LEU A 489 17.00 -5.20 -15.01
C LEU A 489 15.70 -5.91 -15.43
N GLN A 490 14.53 -5.30 -15.22
CA GLN A 490 13.27 -5.79 -15.77
C GLN A 490 13.17 -5.61 -17.29
N VAL A 491 13.84 -4.65 -17.93
CA VAL A 491 13.77 -4.45 -19.39
C VAL A 491 14.88 -5.21 -20.11
N VAL A 492 16.10 -5.23 -19.55
CA VAL A 492 17.27 -5.95 -20.08
C VAL A 492 17.18 -7.46 -19.82
N GLY A 493 16.50 -7.88 -18.74
CA GLY A 493 16.21 -9.29 -18.45
C GLY A 493 15.32 -9.96 -19.49
N TYR A 494 14.39 -9.25 -20.12
CA TYR A 494 13.56 -9.82 -21.20
C TYR A 494 14.27 -9.83 -22.57
N THR A 495 15.19 -8.88 -22.83
CA THR A 495 15.92 -8.81 -24.13
C THR A 495 17.16 -9.72 -24.19
N LEU A 496 17.92 -9.88 -23.10
CA LEU A 496 19.10 -10.77 -23.08
C LEU A 496 18.72 -12.26 -23.15
N THR A 497 17.56 -12.63 -22.61
CA THR A 497 17.06 -14.03 -22.61
C THR A 497 16.54 -14.47 -23.99
N GLY A 498 16.14 -13.51 -24.84
CA GLY A 498 15.65 -13.77 -26.20
C GLY A 498 16.72 -14.16 -27.22
N ILE A 499 17.93 -13.61 -27.12
CA ILE A 499 18.98 -13.82 -28.15
C ILE A 499 20.05 -14.84 -27.69
N GLY A 500 20.31 -14.96 -26.38
CA GLY A 500 21.32 -15.90 -25.86
C GLY A 500 20.95 -17.39 -26.02
N ASN A 501 19.66 -17.72 -25.96
CA ASN A 501 19.18 -19.11 -25.99
C ASN A 501 18.95 -19.69 -27.40
N MET A 502 18.99 -18.89 -28.47
CA MET A 502 18.97 -19.44 -29.85
C MET A 502 20.33 -19.99 -30.29
N ILE A 503 21.44 -19.46 -29.78
CA ILE A 503 22.79 -19.79 -30.29
C ILE A 503 23.38 -21.05 -29.62
N ARG A 504 22.75 -21.61 -28.58
CA ARG A 504 23.28 -22.80 -27.85
C ARG A 504 22.42 -24.06 -27.87
N LEU A 505 21.31 -24.07 -28.63
CA LEU A 505 20.48 -25.27 -28.82
C LEU A 505 20.86 -26.12 -30.05
N SER A 506 21.82 -25.69 -30.88
CA SER A 506 22.22 -26.40 -32.10
C SER A 506 23.26 -27.52 -31.88
N GLY A 507 23.61 -27.87 -30.64
CA GLY A 507 24.83 -28.65 -30.36
C GLY A 507 24.72 -29.86 -29.42
N SER A 508 23.55 -30.43 -29.12
CA SER A 508 23.49 -31.61 -28.23
C SER A 508 22.56 -32.70 -28.74
N LYS A 509 23.09 -33.93 -28.79
CA LYS A 509 22.48 -35.19 -29.28
C LYS A 509 21.27 -35.65 -28.43
N PHE A 510 20.19 -34.86 -28.40
CA PHE A 510 18.86 -35.24 -27.91
C PHE A 510 17.79 -34.79 -28.93
N ASN A 511 17.97 -35.19 -30.19
CA ASN A 511 17.16 -34.77 -31.36
C ASN A 511 15.79 -35.49 -31.46
N GLY A 512 14.96 -35.42 -30.42
CA GLY A 512 13.58 -35.90 -30.53
C GLY A 512 12.59 -35.29 -29.55
N LYS A 513 13.07 -34.86 -28.37
CA LYS A 513 12.23 -34.17 -27.37
C LYS A 513 12.37 -32.63 -27.39
N ALA A 514 13.48 -32.11 -27.91
CA ALA A 514 13.72 -30.66 -28.02
C ALA A 514 12.76 -29.94 -29.00
N ASP A 515 12.36 -30.59 -30.10
CA ASP A 515 11.42 -30.02 -31.06
C ASP A 515 9.99 -29.92 -30.50
N ARG A 516 9.59 -30.89 -29.67
CA ARG A 516 8.27 -30.88 -28.99
C ARG A 516 8.16 -29.70 -28.01
N LEU A 517 9.23 -29.42 -27.28
CA LEU A 517 9.35 -28.32 -26.31
C LEU A 517 9.37 -26.93 -26.99
N LYS A 518 10.14 -26.79 -28.07
CA LYS A 518 10.17 -25.58 -28.89
C LYS A 518 8.80 -25.32 -29.53
N ASN A 519 8.12 -26.35 -30.01
CA ASN A 519 6.79 -26.23 -30.62
C ASN A 519 5.71 -25.85 -29.61
N LEU A 520 5.70 -26.42 -28.40
CA LEU A 520 4.72 -26.05 -27.36
C LEU A 520 4.90 -24.60 -26.88
N ARG A 521 6.15 -24.13 -26.74
CA ARG A 521 6.44 -22.73 -26.40
C ARG A 521 6.03 -21.77 -27.51
N ASN A 522 6.34 -22.11 -28.76
CA ASN A 522 5.97 -21.31 -29.92
C ASN A 522 4.44 -21.26 -30.09
N GLN A 523 3.74 -22.38 -29.87
CA GLN A 523 2.28 -22.43 -29.86
C GLN A 523 1.69 -21.57 -28.74
N TRP A 524 2.19 -21.67 -27.51
CA TRP A 524 1.67 -20.85 -26.41
C TRP A 524 1.92 -19.35 -26.62
N THR A 525 3.12 -18.96 -27.07
CA THR A 525 3.46 -17.55 -27.36
C THR A 525 2.60 -17.03 -28.50
N SER A 526 2.45 -17.82 -29.58
CA SER A 526 1.60 -17.47 -30.71
C SER A 526 0.13 -17.36 -30.32
N ASN A 527 -0.37 -18.21 -29.43
CA ASN A 527 -1.77 -18.16 -28.98
C ASN A 527 -2.00 -16.93 -28.09
N ASN A 528 -1.11 -16.64 -27.15
CA ASN A 528 -1.23 -15.45 -26.28
C ASN A 528 -1.10 -14.14 -27.09
N ASP A 529 -0.16 -14.07 -28.03
CA ASP A 529 -0.03 -12.91 -28.92
C ASP A 529 -1.26 -12.75 -29.83
N ALA A 530 -1.84 -13.85 -30.31
CA ALA A 530 -3.06 -13.83 -31.10
C ALA A 530 -4.28 -13.39 -30.28
N GLU A 531 -4.44 -13.89 -29.05
CA GLU A 531 -5.49 -13.49 -28.12
C GLU A 531 -5.39 -12.01 -27.73
N ARG A 532 -4.17 -11.53 -27.44
CA ARG A 532 -3.91 -10.10 -27.18
C ARG A 532 -4.25 -9.24 -28.39
N THR A 533 -3.81 -9.65 -29.57
CA THR A 533 -4.08 -8.93 -30.82
C THR A 533 -5.59 -8.87 -31.10
N ALA A 534 -6.31 -9.95 -30.87
CA ALA A 534 -7.77 -9.99 -31.01
C ALA A 534 -8.46 -9.03 -30.02
N ALA A 535 -8.04 -9.02 -28.75
CA ALA A 535 -8.57 -8.10 -27.74
C ALA A 535 -8.25 -6.63 -28.06
N GLU A 536 -7.04 -6.33 -28.55
CA GLU A 536 -6.65 -4.99 -29.00
C GLU A 536 -7.43 -4.54 -30.25
N GLN A 537 -7.72 -5.45 -31.18
CA GLN A 537 -8.57 -5.17 -32.34
C GLN A 537 -10.02 -4.91 -31.93
N GLN A 538 -10.57 -5.72 -31.03
CA GLN A 538 -11.92 -5.52 -30.49
C GLN A 538 -12.03 -4.14 -29.80
N ARG A 539 -11.04 -3.77 -28.98
CA ARG A 539 -10.95 -2.44 -28.36
C ARG A 539 -10.94 -1.32 -29.40
N ARG A 540 -10.14 -1.45 -30.47
CA ARG A 540 -10.05 -0.44 -31.54
C ARG A 540 -11.36 -0.24 -32.30
N VAL A 541 -12.23 -1.24 -32.33
CA VAL A 541 -13.56 -1.16 -32.98
C VAL A 541 -14.63 -0.68 -32.01
N GLU A 542 -14.68 -1.26 -30.81
CA GLU A 542 -15.75 -1.01 -29.84
C GLU A 542 -15.60 0.28 -29.06
N ASP A 543 -14.37 0.71 -28.70
CA ASP A 543 -14.19 1.95 -27.94
C ASP A 543 -14.66 3.18 -28.74
N PRO A 544 -14.36 3.34 -30.04
CA PRO A 544 -14.93 4.43 -30.85
C PRO A 544 -16.46 4.38 -30.95
N LEU A 545 -17.06 3.17 -31.01
CA LEU A 545 -18.51 3.01 -31.02
C LEU A 545 -19.13 3.47 -29.70
N ASP A 546 -18.61 2.99 -28.56
CA ASP A 546 -19.06 3.43 -27.24
C ASP A 546 -18.79 4.94 -27.03
N GLN A 547 -17.69 5.49 -27.56
CA GLN A 547 -17.41 6.92 -27.52
C GLN A 547 -18.41 7.75 -28.36
N SER A 548 -18.86 7.20 -29.49
CA SER A 548 -19.92 7.81 -30.30
C SER A 548 -21.25 7.82 -29.55
N VAL A 549 -21.57 6.74 -28.82
CA VAL A 549 -22.75 6.65 -27.95
C VAL A 549 -22.66 7.69 -26.84
N ILE A 550 -21.53 7.79 -26.14
CA ILE A 550 -21.31 8.80 -25.10
C ILE A 550 -21.51 10.21 -25.66
N THR A 551 -20.97 10.49 -26.83
CA THR A 551 -21.09 11.82 -27.47
C THR A 551 -22.54 12.14 -27.83
N ALA A 552 -23.26 11.19 -28.43
CA ALA A 552 -24.67 11.34 -28.77
C ALA A 552 -25.53 11.55 -27.51
N GLN A 553 -25.34 10.74 -26.47
CA GLN A 553 -26.12 10.84 -25.23
C GLN A 553 -25.78 12.11 -24.44
N ARG A 554 -24.53 12.60 -24.49
CA ARG A 554 -24.18 13.92 -23.91
C ARG A 554 -24.90 15.06 -24.62
N SER A 555 -25.11 14.96 -25.94
CA SER A 555 -25.94 15.94 -26.67
C SER A 555 -27.40 15.92 -26.19
N VAL A 556 -27.97 14.74 -25.95
CA VAL A 556 -29.32 14.60 -25.38
C VAL A 556 -29.38 15.23 -23.98
N LEU A 557 -28.44 14.89 -23.10
CA LEU A 557 -28.34 15.47 -21.75
C LEU A 557 -28.18 16.99 -21.78
N SER A 558 -27.43 17.55 -22.74
CA SER A 558 -27.32 19.00 -22.92
C SER A 558 -28.66 19.65 -23.29
N GLY A 559 -29.44 19.01 -24.15
CA GLY A 559 -30.79 19.46 -24.48
C GLY A 559 -31.72 19.43 -23.26
N LEU A 560 -31.70 18.34 -22.50
CA LEU A 560 -32.50 18.17 -21.29
C LEU A 560 -32.08 19.16 -20.18
N ASN A 561 -30.78 19.43 -20.04
CA ASN A 561 -30.27 20.43 -19.11
C ASN A 561 -30.83 21.82 -19.44
N THR A 562 -30.91 22.17 -20.72
CA THR A 562 -31.50 23.43 -21.19
C THR A 562 -33.01 23.49 -20.89
N ALA A 563 -33.71 22.36 -20.97
CA ALA A 563 -35.10 22.22 -20.54
C ALA A 563 -35.28 22.16 -19.00
N GLY A 564 -34.18 22.27 -18.24
CA GLY A 564 -34.20 22.26 -16.78
C GLY A 564 -34.41 20.87 -16.17
N PHE A 565 -33.98 19.82 -16.86
CA PHE A 565 -33.85 18.44 -16.36
C PHE A 565 -32.36 18.13 -16.25
N ASN A 566 -31.82 18.30 -15.05
CA ASN A 566 -30.41 18.08 -14.74
C ASN A 566 -30.26 17.48 -13.34
N GLU A 567 -29.07 16.98 -13.02
CA GLU A 567 -28.80 16.24 -11.77
C GLU A 567 -29.30 16.97 -10.51
N SER A 568 -29.03 18.27 -10.38
CA SER A 568 -29.45 19.05 -9.21
C SER A 568 -30.97 19.28 -9.12
N THR A 569 -31.67 19.23 -10.24
CA THR A 569 -33.12 19.46 -10.31
C THR A 569 -33.95 18.17 -10.36
N MET A 570 -33.35 17.01 -10.69
CA MET A 570 -34.06 15.73 -10.83
C MET A 570 -34.89 15.33 -9.60
N PRO A 571 -34.42 15.45 -8.34
CA PRO A 571 -35.24 15.13 -7.17
C PRO A 571 -36.50 16.01 -7.05
N ARG A 572 -36.41 17.27 -7.51
CA ARG A 572 -37.57 18.17 -7.57
C ARG A 572 -38.49 17.80 -8.73
N ARG A 573 -37.94 17.47 -9.91
CA ARG A 573 -38.70 17.05 -11.09
C ARG A 573 -39.50 15.77 -10.86
N LYS A 574 -38.93 14.76 -10.19
CA LYS A 574 -39.64 13.53 -9.80
C LYS A 574 -40.84 13.81 -8.88
N ARG A 575 -40.68 14.72 -7.91
CA ARG A 575 -41.80 15.16 -7.05
C ARG A 575 -42.88 15.89 -7.85
N GLN A 576 -42.49 16.71 -8.82
CA GLN A 576 -43.44 17.38 -9.72
C GLN A 576 -44.18 16.38 -10.62
N MET A 577 -43.52 15.34 -11.13
CA MET A 577 -44.15 14.27 -11.90
C MET A 577 -45.20 13.52 -11.06
N GLN A 578 -44.85 13.12 -9.83
CA GLN A 578 -45.80 12.47 -8.92
C GLN A 578 -47.02 13.36 -8.62
N ALA A 579 -46.79 14.66 -8.40
CA ALA A 579 -47.87 15.62 -8.23
C ALA A 579 -48.74 15.75 -9.50
N ALA A 580 -48.13 15.75 -10.69
CA ALA A 580 -48.84 15.78 -11.96
C ALA A 580 -49.68 14.51 -12.21
N GLN A 581 -49.12 13.32 -11.95
CA GLN A 581 -49.83 12.04 -12.04
C GLN A 581 -51.04 12.01 -11.10
N ASN A 582 -50.87 12.44 -9.84
CA ASN A 582 -51.99 12.55 -8.90
C ASN A 582 -53.05 13.55 -9.37
N SER A 583 -52.62 14.69 -9.91
CA SER A 583 -53.53 15.71 -10.45
C SER A 583 -54.31 15.22 -11.67
N ALA A 584 -53.68 14.43 -12.54
CA ALA A 584 -54.32 13.81 -13.70
C ALA A 584 -55.32 12.73 -13.27
N ARG A 585 -54.98 11.88 -12.29
CA ARG A 585 -55.89 10.89 -11.72
C ARG A 585 -57.16 11.52 -11.14
N VAL A 586 -57.03 12.57 -10.34
CA VAL A 586 -58.19 13.29 -9.79
C VAL A 586 -59.07 13.85 -10.92
N ALA A 587 -58.47 14.43 -11.97
CA ALA A 587 -59.23 14.96 -13.10
C ALA A 587 -59.89 13.85 -13.95
N HIS A 588 -59.28 12.67 -14.02
CA HIS A 588 -59.89 11.50 -14.65
C HIS A 588 -61.13 11.05 -13.87
N ASP A 589 -61.03 10.95 -12.54
CA ASP A 589 -62.16 10.57 -11.68
C ASP A 589 -63.33 11.58 -11.82
N ASP A 590 -63.01 12.89 -11.84
CA ASP A 590 -63.99 13.95 -12.09
C ASP A 590 -64.67 13.80 -13.46
N TYR A 591 -63.91 13.43 -14.51
CA TYR A 591 -64.43 13.18 -15.85
C TYR A 591 -65.36 11.97 -15.88
N ILE A 592 -64.97 10.84 -15.27
CA ILE A 592 -65.80 9.64 -15.18
C ILE A 592 -67.12 9.97 -14.50
N GLN A 593 -67.08 10.68 -13.35
CA GLN A 593 -68.31 11.08 -12.66
C GLN A 593 -69.19 12.02 -13.50
N ALA A 594 -68.60 13.00 -14.19
CA ALA A 594 -69.35 13.91 -15.06
C ALA A 594 -69.98 13.18 -16.26
N LYS A 595 -69.25 12.21 -16.83
CA LYS A 595 -69.73 11.36 -17.93
C LYS A 595 -70.91 10.49 -17.49
N GLU A 596 -70.79 9.79 -16.36
CA GLU A 596 -71.88 8.95 -15.84
C GLU A 596 -73.17 9.76 -15.56
N ASN A 597 -73.02 10.98 -15.02
CA ASN A 597 -74.15 11.88 -14.79
C ASN A 597 -74.81 12.32 -16.11
N PHE A 598 -74.00 12.63 -17.13
CA PHE A 598 -74.51 12.98 -18.45
C PHE A 598 -75.22 11.80 -19.13
N GLU A 599 -74.60 10.61 -19.17
CA GLU A 599 -75.16 9.41 -19.79
C GLU A 599 -76.51 9.05 -19.17
N ARG A 600 -76.62 9.08 -17.84
CA ARG A 600 -77.90 8.85 -17.14
C ARG A 600 -78.97 9.86 -17.57
N ALA A 601 -78.62 11.15 -17.69
CA ALA A 601 -79.57 12.16 -18.12
C ALA A 601 -79.94 12.01 -19.61
N ASP A 602 -79.00 11.61 -20.46
CA ASP A 602 -79.21 11.37 -21.88
C ASP A 602 -80.14 10.18 -22.13
N ASP A 603 -79.96 9.08 -21.41
CA ASP A 603 -80.83 7.89 -21.48
C ASP A 603 -82.28 8.24 -21.15
N ILE A 604 -82.51 9.01 -20.07
CA ILE A 604 -83.84 9.48 -19.68
C ILE A 604 -84.45 10.37 -20.78
N VAL A 605 -83.65 11.27 -21.35
CA VAL A 605 -84.11 12.18 -22.42
C VAL A 605 -84.42 11.41 -23.71
N ASN A 606 -83.63 10.41 -24.06
CA ASN A 606 -83.85 9.55 -25.22
C ASN A 606 -85.11 8.69 -25.05
N ALA A 607 -85.33 8.08 -23.87
CA ALA A 607 -86.56 7.38 -23.55
C ALA A 607 -87.79 8.31 -23.66
N ARG A 608 -87.67 9.56 -23.18
CA ARG A 608 -88.74 10.56 -23.31
C ARG A 608 -89.01 10.96 -24.76
N ARG A 609 -87.97 11.06 -25.60
CA ARG A 609 -88.10 11.31 -27.05
C ARG A 609 -88.82 10.15 -27.74
N GLN A 610 -88.50 8.91 -27.41
CA GLN A 610 -89.19 7.72 -27.94
C GLN A 610 -90.69 7.76 -27.60
N ILE A 611 -91.05 8.01 -26.34
CA ILE A 611 -92.46 8.18 -25.93
C ILE A 611 -93.14 9.29 -26.74
N SER A 612 -92.47 10.43 -26.90
CA SER A 612 -93.01 11.57 -27.66
C SER A 612 -93.23 11.23 -29.14
N SER A 613 -92.31 10.46 -29.74
CA SER A 613 -92.42 9.98 -31.12
C SER A 613 -93.60 9.03 -31.31
N VAL A 614 -93.77 8.04 -30.43
CA VAL A 614 -94.91 7.10 -30.46
C VAL A 614 -96.24 7.84 -30.30
N LEU A 615 -96.30 8.82 -29.39
CA LEU A 615 -97.47 9.68 -29.23
C LEU A 615 -97.75 10.53 -30.48
N GLY A 616 -96.70 11.02 -31.16
CA GLY A 616 -96.82 11.70 -32.45
C GLY A 616 -97.41 10.80 -33.54
N GLN A 617 -96.94 9.56 -33.66
CA GLN A 617 -97.47 8.55 -34.58
C GLN A 617 -98.96 8.25 -34.29
N ARG A 618 -99.31 8.08 -33.01
CA ARG A 618 -100.71 7.91 -32.58
C ARG A 618 -101.59 9.10 -33.01
N ASN A 619 -101.10 10.33 -32.85
CA ASN A 619 -101.83 11.53 -33.26
C ASN A 619 -102.01 11.60 -34.78
N ALA A 620 -100.99 11.21 -35.57
CA ALA A 620 -101.10 11.12 -37.02
C ALA A 620 -102.14 10.07 -37.45
N LEU A 621 -102.18 8.91 -36.77
CA LEU A 621 -103.22 7.89 -36.99
C LEU A 621 -104.62 8.41 -36.64
N LYS A 622 -104.76 9.19 -35.57
CA LYS A 622 -106.03 9.86 -35.22
C LYS A 622 -106.51 10.78 -36.34
N GLN A 623 -105.61 11.56 -36.95
CA GLN A 623 -105.94 12.41 -38.09
C GLN A 623 -106.34 11.57 -39.31
N LYS A 624 -105.57 10.51 -39.63
CA LYS A 624 -105.87 9.60 -40.74
C LYS A 624 -107.25 8.93 -40.60
N ILE A 625 -107.63 8.53 -39.39
CA ILE A 625 -108.97 7.99 -39.09
C ILE A 625 -110.04 9.03 -39.37
N ALA A 626 -109.85 10.28 -38.94
CA ALA A 626 -110.78 11.37 -39.20
C ALA A 626 -110.91 11.67 -40.71
N ASP A 627 -109.80 11.66 -41.45
CA ASP A 627 -109.80 11.86 -42.90
C ASP A 627 -110.51 10.72 -43.64
N LEU A 628 -110.31 9.47 -43.20
CA LEU A 628 -111.01 8.29 -43.75
C LEU A 628 -112.51 8.34 -43.45
N GLU A 629 -112.90 8.80 -42.26
CA GLU A 629 -114.30 8.98 -41.87
C GLU A 629 -114.97 10.12 -42.66
N ALA A 630 -114.26 11.23 -42.90
CA ALA A 630 -114.73 12.28 -43.77
C ALA A 630 -114.92 11.78 -45.21
N LYS A 631 -113.94 11.04 -45.76
CA LYS A 631 -114.05 10.42 -47.10
C LYS A 631 -115.20 9.43 -47.20
N PHE A 632 -115.42 8.63 -46.16
CA PHE A 632 -116.52 7.68 -46.10
C PHE A 632 -117.89 8.36 -46.18
N ASN A 633 -118.02 9.52 -45.52
CA ASN A 633 -119.26 10.28 -45.43
C ASN A 633 -119.46 11.29 -46.57
N ASP A 634 -118.45 11.53 -47.42
CA ASP A 634 -118.54 12.47 -48.54
C ASP A 634 -119.18 11.80 -49.77
N PRO A 635 -120.36 12.27 -50.22
CA PRO A 635 -121.01 11.74 -51.42
C PRO A 635 -120.14 11.84 -52.68
N ALA A 636 -119.24 12.84 -52.78
CA ALA A 636 -118.37 13.03 -53.93
C ALA A 636 -117.35 11.89 -54.10
N THR A 637 -116.96 11.20 -53.03
CA THR A 637 -116.04 10.05 -53.05
C THR A 637 -116.55 8.91 -53.94
N TYR A 638 -117.87 8.76 -54.06
CA TYR A 638 -118.51 7.64 -54.78
C TYR A 638 -119.06 8.05 -56.16
N ALA A 639 -118.93 9.31 -56.56
CA ALA A 639 -119.51 9.83 -57.78
C ALA A 639 -118.94 9.15 -59.04
N GLY A 640 -119.82 8.67 -59.93
CA GLY A 640 -119.44 8.03 -61.20
C GLY A 640 -119.08 6.54 -61.12
N LEU A 641 -119.14 5.93 -59.94
CA LEU A 641 -118.94 4.48 -59.75
C LEU A 641 -120.25 3.69 -59.93
N THR A 642 -120.15 2.42 -60.34
CA THR A 642 -121.28 1.48 -60.26
C THR A 642 -121.59 1.12 -58.81
N THR A 643 -122.81 0.64 -58.52
CA THR A 643 -123.21 0.24 -57.15
C THR A 643 -122.24 -0.77 -56.52
N GLU A 644 -121.75 -1.72 -57.31
CA GLU A 644 -120.77 -2.74 -56.88
C GLU A 644 -119.40 -2.11 -56.56
N ALA A 645 -118.91 -1.21 -57.42
CA ALA A 645 -117.63 -0.51 -57.21
C ALA A 645 -117.69 0.47 -56.03
N ALA A 646 -118.82 1.17 -55.83
CA ALA A 646 -119.03 2.07 -54.69
C ALA A 646 -119.10 1.29 -53.37
N SER A 647 -119.77 0.13 -53.34
CA SER A 647 -119.82 -0.75 -52.18
C SER A 647 -118.45 -1.32 -51.82
N ALA A 648 -117.67 -1.76 -52.83
CA ALA A 648 -116.31 -2.24 -52.63
C ALA A 648 -115.37 -1.14 -52.08
N LEU A 649 -115.46 0.09 -52.59
CA LEU A 649 -114.69 1.23 -52.09
C LEU A 649 -115.08 1.62 -50.64
N ALA A 650 -116.39 1.61 -50.32
CA ALA A 650 -116.87 1.85 -48.96
C ALA A 650 -116.33 0.80 -47.97
N GLN A 651 -116.30 -0.47 -48.38
CA GLN A 651 -115.73 -1.56 -47.58
C GLN A 651 -114.20 -1.41 -47.41
N ASP A 652 -113.46 -1.01 -48.45
CA ASP A 652 -112.02 -0.73 -48.38
C ASP A 652 -111.71 0.45 -47.45
N ILE A 653 -112.48 1.55 -47.52
CA ILE A 653 -112.32 2.70 -46.61
C ILE A 653 -112.57 2.28 -45.16
N LEU A 654 -113.63 1.50 -44.90
CA LEU A 654 -113.92 0.97 -43.56
C LEU A 654 -112.84 -0.02 -43.08
N ALA A 655 -112.30 -0.87 -43.96
CA ALA A 655 -111.21 -1.78 -43.63
C ALA A 655 -109.94 -1.01 -43.22
N ARG A 656 -109.54 -0.01 -44.02
CA ARG A 656 -108.39 0.87 -43.71
C ARG A 656 -108.60 1.70 -42.44
N LYS A 657 -109.84 2.11 -42.16
CA LYS A 657 -110.20 2.79 -40.90
C LYS A 657 -110.00 1.86 -39.71
N ARG A 658 -110.50 0.62 -39.77
CA ARG A 658 -110.31 -0.39 -38.71
C ARG A 658 -108.84 -0.74 -38.48
N GLU A 659 -108.07 -0.90 -39.56
CA GLU A 659 -106.61 -1.12 -39.47
C GLU A 659 -105.91 0.06 -38.76
N ALA A 660 -106.23 1.30 -39.14
CA ALA A 660 -105.67 2.49 -38.49
C ALA A 660 -106.12 2.63 -37.02
N GLU A 661 -107.34 2.22 -36.68
CA GLU A 661 -107.84 2.16 -35.30
C GLU A 661 -107.08 1.13 -34.46
N ALA A 662 -106.81 -0.05 -35.00
CA ALA A 662 -106.02 -1.08 -34.34
C ALA A 662 -104.57 -0.63 -34.13
N GLU A 663 -103.93 -0.04 -35.15
CA GLU A 663 -102.57 0.50 -35.06
C GLU A 663 -102.48 1.66 -34.04
N LYS A 664 -103.50 2.53 -34.00
CA LYS A 664 -103.58 3.63 -33.02
C LYS A 664 -103.64 3.09 -31.58
N GLU A 665 -104.40 2.02 -31.35
CA GLU A 665 -104.51 1.39 -30.03
C GLU A 665 -103.20 0.70 -29.64
N GLN A 666 -102.56 0.00 -30.59
CA GLN A 666 -101.23 -0.57 -30.38
C GLN A 666 -100.20 0.52 -29.98
N LYS A 667 -100.21 1.67 -30.66
CA LYS A 667 -99.33 2.81 -30.33
C LYS A 667 -99.66 3.44 -28.98
N TYR A 668 -100.93 3.39 -28.55
CA TYR A 668 -101.32 3.85 -27.22
C TYR A 668 -100.77 2.95 -26.11
N GLU A 669 -100.90 1.63 -26.25
CA GLU A 669 -100.34 0.69 -25.28
C GLU A 669 -98.80 0.72 -25.28
N GLU A 670 -98.16 0.82 -26.45
CA GLU A 670 -96.70 1.00 -26.56
C GLU A 670 -96.23 2.26 -25.80
N ALA A 671 -96.90 3.41 -25.98
CA ALA A 671 -96.58 4.63 -25.24
C ALA A 671 -96.82 4.50 -23.73
N ARG A 672 -97.86 3.74 -23.33
CA ARG A 672 -98.20 3.50 -21.93
C ARG A 672 -97.15 2.63 -21.25
N GLU A 673 -96.73 1.54 -21.88
CA GLU A 673 -95.67 0.65 -21.40
C GLU A 673 -94.34 1.39 -21.26
N LEU A 674 -93.92 2.12 -22.30
CA LEU A 674 -92.70 2.93 -22.26
C LEU A 674 -92.73 3.97 -21.13
N THR A 675 -93.89 4.61 -20.92
CA THR A 675 -94.08 5.57 -19.81
C THR A 675 -94.04 4.90 -18.44
N ALA A 676 -94.62 3.70 -18.31
CA ALA A 676 -94.61 2.93 -17.08
C ALA A 676 -93.18 2.46 -16.73
N ASN A 677 -92.44 1.95 -17.72
CA ASN A 677 -91.05 1.54 -17.57
C ASN A 677 -90.17 2.71 -17.14
N LEU A 678 -90.30 3.87 -17.78
CA LEU A 678 -89.53 5.06 -17.41
C LEU A 678 -89.82 5.52 -15.97
N ARG A 679 -91.09 5.50 -15.54
CA ARG A 679 -91.50 5.89 -14.19
C ARG A 679 -91.23 4.83 -13.12
N GLY A 680 -91.07 3.57 -13.51
CA GLY A 680 -90.63 2.49 -12.63
C GLY A 680 -89.14 2.62 -12.27
N LEU A 681 -88.35 3.20 -13.17
CA LEU A 681 -86.91 3.39 -12.97
C LEU A 681 -86.54 4.77 -12.40
N TYR A 682 -87.34 5.81 -12.66
CA TYR A 682 -87.03 7.19 -12.26
C TYR A 682 -88.26 7.95 -11.75
N SER A 683 -88.04 8.79 -10.74
CA SER A 683 -89.07 9.68 -10.21
C SER A 683 -89.45 10.79 -11.21
N ARG A 684 -90.63 11.40 -11.04
CA ARG A 684 -91.05 12.52 -11.89
C ARG A 684 -90.09 13.70 -11.85
N ASP A 685 -89.52 13.98 -10.68
CA ASP A 685 -88.58 15.07 -10.49
C ASP A 685 -87.24 14.76 -11.17
N GLN A 686 -86.74 13.52 -11.04
CA GLN A 686 -85.54 13.07 -11.75
C GLN A 686 -85.68 13.18 -13.28
N ILE A 687 -86.85 12.82 -13.84
CA ILE A 687 -87.12 12.96 -15.27
C ILE A 687 -87.15 14.43 -15.69
N ARG A 688 -87.72 15.31 -14.87
CA ARG A 688 -87.80 16.75 -15.14
C ARG A 688 -86.40 17.39 -15.09
N ASP A 689 -85.66 17.09 -14.04
CA ASP A 689 -84.31 17.62 -13.81
C ASP A 689 -83.36 17.13 -14.90
N ALA A 690 -83.40 15.85 -15.29
CA ALA A 690 -82.60 15.33 -16.39
C ALA A 690 -82.81 16.09 -17.70
N VAL A 691 -84.06 16.43 -18.04
CA VAL A 691 -84.37 17.19 -19.27
C VAL A 691 -83.90 18.64 -19.18
N ARG A 692 -84.04 19.28 -18.01
CA ARG A 692 -83.58 20.66 -17.78
C ARG A 692 -82.06 20.75 -17.80
N ASP A 693 -81.38 19.83 -17.13
CA ASP A 693 -79.97 19.95 -16.78
C ASP A 693 -79.04 19.28 -17.81
N ARG A 694 -79.57 18.49 -18.75
CA ARG A 694 -78.76 17.82 -19.81
C ARG A 694 -77.75 18.74 -20.51
N PRO A 695 -78.07 19.97 -20.95
CA PRO A 695 -77.08 20.86 -21.58
C PRO A 695 -75.95 21.28 -20.63
N ALA A 696 -76.27 21.50 -19.35
CA ALA A 696 -75.29 21.83 -18.33
C ALA A 696 -74.38 20.64 -18.00
N LEU A 697 -74.95 19.43 -17.92
CA LEU A 697 -74.20 18.18 -17.70
C LEU A 697 -73.26 17.86 -18.87
N LEU A 698 -73.70 18.07 -20.12
CA LEU A 698 -72.84 17.93 -21.31
C LEU A 698 -71.64 18.89 -21.25
N SER A 699 -71.89 20.16 -20.91
CA SER A 699 -70.85 21.17 -20.77
C SER A 699 -69.88 20.83 -19.62
N ALA A 700 -70.40 20.32 -18.51
CA ALA A 700 -69.60 19.87 -17.38
C ALA A 700 -68.68 18.68 -17.76
N MET A 701 -69.20 17.70 -18.50
CA MET A 701 -68.43 16.57 -19.01
C MET A 701 -67.30 17.04 -19.94
N GLN A 702 -67.58 17.88 -20.93
CA GLN A 702 -66.57 18.40 -21.87
C GLN A 702 -65.49 19.22 -21.15
N ASN A 703 -65.87 20.03 -20.16
CA ASN A 703 -64.92 20.78 -19.33
C ASN A 703 -64.07 19.87 -18.42
N ALA A 704 -64.62 18.76 -17.93
CA ALA A 704 -63.87 17.77 -17.17
C ALA A 704 -62.89 17.00 -18.07
N GLU A 705 -63.33 16.59 -19.26
CA GLU A 705 -62.51 15.93 -20.28
C GLU A 705 -61.31 16.79 -20.71
N SER A 706 -61.54 18.08 -21.02
CA SER A 706 -60.47 19.01 -21.38
C SER A 706 -59.44 19.18 -20.26
N ARG A 707 -59.90 19.24 -19.00
CA ARG A 707 -59.03 19.33 -17.81
C ARG A 707 -58.21 18.05 -17.62
N TYR A 708 -58.83 16.89 -17.78
CA TYR A 708 -58.16 15.59 -17.76
C TYR A 708 -57.07 15.54 -18.83
N ASN A 709 -57.41 15.78 -20.10
CA ASN A 709 -56.48 15.72 -21.22
C ASN A 709 -55.27 16.66 -21.03
N THR A 710 -55.49 17.87 -20.52
CA THR A 710 -54.43 18.84 -20.23
C THR A 710 -53.49 18.33 -19.14
N ARG A 711 -54.05 17.82 -18.03
CA ARG A 711 -53.26 17.32 -16.89
C ARG A 711 -52.52 16.03 -17.23
N GLN A 712 -53.15 15.14 -18.00
CA GLN A 712 -52.53 13.92 -18.50
C GLN A 712 -51.35 14.25 -19.40
N SER A 713 -51.53 15.15 -20.38
CA SER A 713 -50.45 15.57 -21.29
C SER A 713 -49.22 16.14 -20.54
N TYR A 714 -49.44 16.91 -19.47
CA TYR A 714 -48.35 17.43 -18.65
C TYR A 714 -47.66 16.33 -17.82
N SER A 715 -48.44 15.39 -17.28
CA SER A 715 -47.91 14.22 -16.58
C SER A 715 -47.01 13.39 -17.49
N ASP A 716 -47.51 13.05 -18.69
CA ASP A 716 -46.81 12.24 -19.68
C ASP A 716 -45.53 12.94 -20.16
N TYR A 717 -45.58 14.26 -20.38
CA TYR A 717 -44.40 15.06 -20.71
C TYR A 717 -43.31 14.97 -19.63
N MET A 718 -43.69 15.12 -18.36
CA MET A 718 -42.75 15.06 -17.23
C MET A 718 -42.12 13.68 -17.10
N GLU A 719 -42.92 12.62 -17.22
CA GLU A 719 -42.47 11.23 -17.15
C GLU A 719 -41.52 10.91 -18.32
N GLN A 720 -41.88 11.28 -19.55
CA GLN A 720 -41.04 11.10 -20.72
C GLN A 720 -39.67 11.77 -20.53
N LYS A 721 -39.62 13.04 -20.10
CA LYS A 721 -38.36 13.78 -19.95
C LYS A 721 -37.47 13.24 -18.83
N ILE A 722 -38.08 12.77 -17.73
CA ILE A 722 -37.36 12.09 -16.64
C ILE A 722 -36.75 10.79 -17.15
N ASN A 723 -37.52 9.96 -17.86
CA ASN A 723 -37.05 8.69 -18.40
C ASN A 723 -35.95 8.89 -19.45
N GLU A 724 -36.09 9.89 -20.35
CA GLU A 724 -35.04 10.27 -21.30
C GLU A 724 -33.73 10.65 -20.60
N TYR A 725 -33.80 11.42 -19.50
CA TYR A 725 -32.63 11.82 -18.72
C TYR A 725 -31.95 10.62 -18.05
N GLU A 726 -32.72 9.77 -17.39
CA GLU A 726 -32.19 8.60 -16.68
C GLU A 726 -31.58 7.57 -17.63
N ASN A 727 -32.24 7.31 -18.76
CA ASN A 727 -31.73 6.42 -19.79
C ASN A 727 -30.43 6.95 -20.40
N ALA A 728 -30.37 8.24 -20.77
CA ALA A 728 -29.16 8.84 -21.32
C ALA A 728 -28.01 8.80 -20.31
N THR A 729 -28.29 9.05 -19.03
CA THR A 729 -27.30 8.97 -17.95
C THR A 729 -26.79 7.53 -17.77
N GLY A 730 -27.69 6.55 -17.73
CA GLY A 730 -27.36 5.12 -17.63
C GLY A 730 -26.49 4.65 -18.80
N LEU A 731 -26.87 4.97 -20.04
CA LEU A 731 -26.11 4.59 -21.24
C LEU A 731 -24.70 5.20 -21.26
N VAL A 732 -24.54 6.45 -20.80
CA VAL A 732 -23.21 7.07 -20.66
C VAL A 732 -22.37 6.33 -19.62
N ALA A 733 -22.94 5.99 -18.47
CA ALA A 733 -22.24 5.28 -17.41
C ALA A 733 -21.81 3.87 -17.87
N GLU A 734 -22.73 3.11 -18.47
CA GLU A 734 -22.45 1.77 -18.99
C GLU A 734 -21.39 1.76 -20.10
N ALA A 735 -21.49 2.68 -21.07
CA ALA A 735 -20.49 2.80 -22.14
C ALA A 735 -19.11 3.17 -21.58
N THR A 736 -19.06 4.06 -20.58
CA THR A 736 -17.82 4.44 -19.90
C THR A 736 -17.22 3.25 -19.13
N GLU A 737 -18.06 2.46 -18.45
CA GLU A 737 -17.62 1.26 -17.74
C GLU A 737 -17.08 0.18 -18.70
N ARG A 738 -17.74 -0.05 -19.84
CA ARG A 738 -17.25 -0.97 -20.88
C ARG A 738 -15.87 -0.56 -21.41
N ILE A 739 -15.66 0.72 -21.71
CA ILE A 739 -14.36 1.27 -22.13
C ILE A 739 -13.31 1.05 -21.02
N ASN A 740 -13.63 1.40 -19.77
CA ASN A 740 -12.72 1.24 -18.65
C ASN A 740 -12.32 -0.23 -18.42
N LYS A 741 -13.29 -1.15 -18.50
CA LYS A 741 -13.06 -2.59 -18.35
C LYS A 741 -12.14 -3.12 -19.45
N ARG A 742 -12.39 -2.80 -20.73
CA ARG A 742 -11.51 -3.21 -21.84
C ARG A 742 -10.11 -2.62 -21.72
N ASN A 743 -10.00 -1.34 -21.33
CA ASN A 743 -8.70 -0.70 -21.09
C ASN A 743 -7.92 -1.37 -19.95
N GLU A 744 -8.59 -1.71 -18.85
CA GLU A 744 -7.96 -2.38 -17.72
C GLU A 744 -7.56 -3.82 -18.04
N GLU A 745 -8.36 -4.54 -18.85
CA GLU A 745 -8.04 -5.87 -19.34
C GLU A 745 -6.76 -5.87 -20.19
N ILE A 746 -6.60 -4.92 -21.11
CA ILE A 746 -5.36 -4.75 -21.88
C ILE A 746 -4.20 -4.30 -20.98
N ARG A 747 -4.43 -3.36 -20.05
CA ARG A 747 -3.39 -2.84 -19.14
C ARG A 747 -2.85 -3.92 -18.22
N THR A 748 -3.69 -4.85 -17.79
CA THR A 748 -3.34 -5.98 -16.90
C THR A 748 -3.07 -7.29 -17.66
N TRP A 749 -3.08 -7.26 -19.00
CA TRP A 749 -2.94 -8.46 -19.83
C TRP A 749 -1.66 -9.23 -19.51
N ASP A 750 -0.53 -8.52 -19.45
CA ASP A 750 0.78 -9.11 -19.18
C ASP A 750 0.89 -9.68 -17.76
N ASP A 751 0.10 -9.15 -16.81
CA ASP A 751 0.06 -9.66 -15.43
C ASP A 751 -0.81 -10.90 -15.27
N LYS A 752 -1.88 -11.02 -16.07
CA LYS A 752 -2.81 -12.17 -16.07
C LYS A 752 -2.32 -13.32 -16.97
N HIS A 753 -1.59 -13.00 -18.03
CA HIS A 753 -1.04 -13.95 -19.00
C HIS A 753 0.48 -14.05 -18.88
N LYS A 754 0.99 -14.02 -17.63
CA LYS A 754 2.40 -14.24 -17.32
C LYS A 754 2.84 -15.56 -17.93
N ASP A 755 3.91 -15.51 -18.72
CA ASP A 755 4.54 -16.69 -19.30
C ASP A 755 5.22 -17.49 -18.18
N SER A 756 4.44 -18.28 -17.44
CA SER A 756 4.92 -19.05 -16.31
C SER A 756 6.01 -20.04 -16.71
N TYR A 757 6.06 -20.44 -17.98
CA TYR A 757 7.18 -21.19 -18.54
C TYR A 757 8.45 -20.36 -18.60
N LYS A 758 8.43 -19.15 -19.20
CA LYS A 758 9.59 -18.23 -19.20
C LYS A 758 9.98 -17.82 -17.79
N GLU A 759 9.02 -17.61 -16.89
CA GLU A 759 9.30 -17.28 -15.49
C GLU A 759 10.03 -18.42 -14.79
N LEU A 760 9.55 -19.66 -14.91
CA LEU A 760 10.19 -20.82 -14.30
C LEU A 760 11.53 -21.17 -14.95
N VAL A 761 11.67 -21.02 -16.26
CA VAL A 761 12.95 -21.19 -16.97
C VAL A 761 13.94 -20.10 -16.55
N ALA A 762 13.52 -18.84 -16.49
CA ALA A 762 14.36 -17.74 -16.02
C ALA A 762 14.73 -17.90 -14.54
N PHE A 763 13.82 -18.43 -13.72
CA PHE A 763 14.08 -18.75 -12.32
C PHE A 763 15.11 -19.88 -12.18
N TRP A 764 14.99 -20.96 -12.95
CA TRP A 764 16.02 -22.01 -12.97
C TRP A 764 17.36 -21.49 -13.53
N ASP A 765 17.33 -20.74 -14.63
CA ASP A 765 18.53 -20.14 -15.22
C ASP A 765 19.19 -19.17 -14.24
N MET A 766 18.44 -18.42 -13.42
CA MET A 766 18.96 -17.59 -12.33
C MET A 766 19.63 -18.46 -11.25
N LEU A 767 18.99 -19.56 -10.82
CA LEU A 767 19.55 -20.49 -9.85
C LEU A 767 20.81 -21.20 -10.38
N GLU A 768 20.89 -21.45 -11.69
CA GLU A 768 22.04 -22.07 -12.36
C GLU A 768 23.16 -21.05 -12.63
N THR A 769 22.87 -19.89 -13.23
CA THR A 769 23.86 -18.85 -13.59
C THR A 769 24.40 -18.09 -12.38
N GLY A 770 23.60 -17.91 -11.32
CA GLY A 770 24.08 -17.41 -10.03
C GLY A 770 25.14 -18.33 -9.40
N ARG A 771 25.24 -19.59 -9.86
CA ARG A 771 26.17 -20.60 -9.33
C ARG A 771 27.24 -21.07 -10.33
N ASN A 772 26.97 -21.05 -11.64
CA ASN A 772 27.86 -21.53 -12.72
C ASN A 772 28.74 -20.45 -13.38
N LEU A 773 29.12 -19.39 -12.66
CA LEU A 773 30.14 -18.45 -13.15
C LEU A 773 31.57 -18.98 -12.96
N HIS A 774 31.81 -20.08 -13.65
CA HIS A 774 33.09 -20.52 -14.16
C HIS A 774 32.97 -20.78 -15.66
N LEU A 775 32.49 -19.80 -16.44
CA LEU A 775 32.70 -19.69 -17.90
C LEU A 775 32.04 -18.40 -18.46
N GLY A 776 32.73 -17.29 -18.31
CA GLY A 776 33.13 -16.55 -19.50
C GLY A 776 34.64 -16.66 -19.55
N LYS A 777 35.22 -17.31 -20.56
CA LYS A 777 36.58 -16.94 -20.97
C LYS A 777 36.53 -15.44 -21.15
N PHE A 778 37.14 -14.68 -20.24
CA PHE A 778 37.72 -13.42 -20.66
C PHE A 778 38.59 -13.83 -21.85
N TYR A 779 38.20 -13.38 -23.05
CA TYR A 779 39.16 -13.27 -24.14
C TYR A 779 40.38 -12.65 -23.50
N SER A 780 41.47 -13.40 -23.42
CA SER A 780 42.74 -12.84 -23.00
C SER A 780 42.93 -11.62 -23.88
N TRP A 781 43.01 -10.46 -23.23
CA TRP A 781 43.49 -9.26 -23.87
C TRP A 781 44.97 -9.51 -24.14
N SER A 782 45.27 -10.31 -25.16
CA SER A 782 46.58 -10.33 -25.76
C SER A 782 46.78 -9.00 -26.48
N LEU A 783 47.99 -8.45 -26.31
CA LEU A 783 48.46 -7.20 -26.88
C LEU A 783 48.10 -7.09 -28.37
N GLY A 784 47.14 -6.22 -28.69
CA GLY A 784 46.71 -5.94 -30.06
C GLY A 784 45.76 -4.74 -30.10
N SER A 785 46.18 -3.68 -30.81
CA SER A 785 45.62 -2.31 -30.73
C SER A 785 44.08 -2.22 -30.67
N ALA A 786 43.58 -1.72 -29.53
CA ALA A 786 42.17 -1.50 -29.21
C ALA A 786 41.41 -0.72 -30.29
N LYS A 787 42.10 0.16 -31.03
CA LYS A 787 41.53 1.03 -32.06
C LYS A 787 40.92 0.27 -33.24
N LYS A 788 41.51 -0.86 -33.67
CA LYS A 788 40.97 -1.67 -34.79
C LYS A 788 39.72 -2.46 -34.38
N LYS A 789 39.67 -2.95 -33.13
CA LYS A 789 38.55 -3.75 -32.60
C LYS A 789 37.36 -2.87 -32.22
N GLN A 790 37.61 -1.66 -31.71
CA GLN A 790 36.56 -0.67 -31.46
C GLN A 790 35.93 -0.17 -32.75
N ASN A 791 36.73 0.00 -33.82
CA ASN A 791 36.19 0.36 -35.14
C ASN A 791 35.31 -0.75 -35.74
N ALA A 792 35.66 -2.04 -35.55
CA ALA A 792 34.83 -3.16 -36.00
C ALA A 792 33.53 -3.30 -35.19
N PHE A 793 33.60 -3.08 -33.87
CA PHE A 793 32.42 -3.07 -32.98
C PHE A 793 31.48 -1.90 -33.31
N ASN A 794 32.04 -0.71 -33.53
CA ASN A 794 31.27 0.47 -33.92
C ASN A 794 30.66 0.32 -35.32
N ALA A 795 31.38 -0.27 -36.29
CA ALA A 795 30.84 -0.51 -37.63
C ALA A 795 29.61 -1.44 -37.62
N VAL A 796 29.63 -2.51 -36.81
CA VAL A 796 28.50 -3.46 -36.71
C VAL A 796 27.33 -2.87 -35.92
N LYS A 797 27.61 -2.13 -34.83
CA LYS A 797 26.56 -1.54 -33.99
C LYS A 797 25.90 -0.30 -34.62
N ILE A 798 26.65 0.52 -35.35
CA ILE A 798 26.11 1.67 -36.09
C ILE A 798 25.26 1.19 -37.28
N ALA A 799 25.65 0.13 -37.98
CA ALA A 799 24.82 -0.47 -39.04
C ALA A 799 23.50 -1.02 -38.51
N GLN A 800 23.51 -1.70 -37.35
CA GLN A 800 22.29 -2.22 -36.70
C GLN A 800 21.42 -1.11 -36.12
N PHE A 801 22.02 -0.05 -35.58
CA PHE A 801 21.28 1.10 -35.07
C PHE A 801 20.63 1.92 -36.21
N ASN A 802 21.31 2.07 -37.34
CA ASN A 802 20.75 2.71 -38.54
C ASN A 802 19.63 1.87 -39.18
N GLN A 803 19.70 0.53 -39.10
CA GLN A 803 18.61 -0.37 -39.51
C GLN A 803 17.39 -0.22 -38.59
N TYR A 804 17.60 -0.04 -37.29
CA TYR A 804 16.54 0.18 -36.31
C TYR A 804 15.89 1.56 -36.46
N ALA A 805 16.69 2.60 -36.74
CA ALA A 805 16.21 3.96 -37.01
C ALA A 805 15.44 4.06 -38.34
N ALA A 806 15.89 3.38 -39.40
CA ALA A 806 15.20 3.33 -40.69
C ALA A 806 13.85 2.60 -40.62
N ASN A 807 13.72 1.57 -39.78
CA ASN A 807 12.45 0.88 -39.53
C ASN A 807 11.46 1.72 -38.71
N TYR A 808 11.95 2.67 -37.90
CA TYR A 808 11.10 3.59 -37.14
C TYR A 808 10.67 4.81 -37.96
N SER A 809 11.47 5.25 -38.94
CA SER A 809 11.11 6.36 -39.84
C SER A 809 10.19 5.96 -41.01
N LEU A 810 9.88 4.68 -41.18
CA LEU A 810 8.89 4.16 -42.12
C LEU A 810 7.52 3.88 -41.46
N ALA A 811 7.42 4.11 -40.14
CA ALA A 811 6.20 3.95 -39.35
C ALA A 811 5.65 5.28 -38.78
N ALA A 812 6.15 6.41 -39.30
CA ALA A 812 5.56 7.75 -39.25
C ALA A 812 5.39 8.22 -40.70
#